data_AF-A0A2G5L9M1-F1
#
_entry.id   AF-A0A2G5L9M1-F1
#
_cell.length_a   1.000
_cell.length_b   1.000
_cell.length_c   1.000
_cell.angle_alpha   90.00
_cell.angle_beta   90.00
_cell.angle_gamma   90.00
#
_symmetry.space_group_name_H-M   'P 1'
#
loop_
_entity.id
_entity.type
_entity.pdbx_description
1 polymer ?
#
loop_
_entity_poly.entity_id
_entity_poly.type
_entity_poly.pdbx_seq_one_letter_code
_entity_poly.pdbx_strand_id
1 'polypeptide(L)'
;MKHPKLTCLLISLMAIVQYSCNTDDGNGTTVSDNELSLPSDKVLIGFGFRAEDNTELTEDVVGDIEQTTFSVASFVPFRADRSALTPTIEVSPNADYEPKGVQDFMNPVVYTVTAEDGSTQDYEVTVGFLPEPDTGLTDKNVLLFLSHEDAYYSEYIIMRRALEITGYTVDVRSANEQPAEVYTLSGNIVSTTLPSVGHDTFLSQFQESFGATWDPSYNELPNPPFVEVSGSILEVDDMLAYDALVVVGGTGAQDYRVDGTYAAQGTGDRMIPAEMVQATAEKLNALALDALSQGKPVIAQCHGASLAPFWRIPGTSGPGLEAMGYSILKEGHATGFPESETAEYLELLNVNYRGEETGDLAFGSSDRVTISSPHSSFGSNTGDYKIITTRDWYSQTVAHAARSLLNIIETHPNASELSSAVSVLILHGGPVNPEDCGVSNTTTNDVPCNFGTLPDDLPADYTHLQDLLEDSSPFDDFNFVIEEVNITDELPYNEDSVDEIRAFLGVYDVVIFYKHWATGVTTNLQNALLEYVDNGGNLLGIHHGLYDDNGKTILTDELFEIASAASTWSGSSLTDYNLVVTNLGHFISTYGITLQNAVESPINWTSTPSQSGNPSYSHYPNIPIYDEIYTNMEFKPSANFGREVNQIMPLFSHTVFGTPNPHTSGHIKYFDDNGDGVFGKLVFLQPGERQENYVAGGNYGQIIRNAVVWLGLKE
;
A
#
# COMPACT_ATOMS: atom_id res chain seq x y z
N MET A 1 -14.79 44.42 -8.25
CA MET A 1 -15.55 45.52 -7.61
C MET A 1 -15.23 45.47 -6.13
N LYS A 2 -14.63 46.53 -5.58
CA LYS A 2 -14.37 46.69 -4.14
C LYS A 2 -15.58 47.33 -3.49
N HIS A 3 -15.99 46.89 -2.30
CA HIS A 3 -16.58 47.68 -1.18
C HIS A 3 -17.01 46.72 -0.04
N PRO A 4 -17.13 47.17 1.23
CA PRO A 4 -16.05 47.07 2.22
C PRO A 4 -16.50 46.52 3.60
N LYS A 5 -15.54 46.49 4.54
CA LYS A 5 -15.66 46.09 5.95
C LYS A 5 -16.61 46.95 6.80
N LEU A 6 -17.15 46.25 7.80
CA LEU A 6 -17.88 46.58 9.03
C LEU A 6 -17.41 47.83 9.81
N THR A 7 -18.34 48.53 10.49
CA THR A 7 -18.06 49.14 11.82
C THR A 7 -19.35 49.31 12.65
N CYS A 8 -19.26 48.96 13.94
CA CYS A 8 -20.24 48.96 15.03
C CYS A 8 -20.96 50.29 15.33
N LEU A 9 -22.15 50.20 15.95
CA LEU A 9 -22.55 51.12 17.03
C LEU A 9 -23.53 50.46 18.03
N LEU A 10 -23.07 50.27 19.27
CA LEU A 10 -23.90 49.98 20.46
C LEU A 10 -24.55 51.27 20.97
N ILE A 11 -25.85 51.26 21.28
CA ILE A 11 -26.46 52.20 22.25
C ILE A 11 -27.47 51.44 23.13
N SER A 12 -27.18 51.44 24.43
CA SER A 12 -28.03 51.03 25.56
C SER A 12 -29.14 52.05 25.84
N LEU A 13 -30.36 51.60 26.19
CA LEU A 13 -31.18 52.31 27.18
C LEU A 13 -32.29 51.43 27.80
N MET A 14 -32.31 51.44 29.12
CA MET A 14 -33.19 50.77 30.07
C MET A 14 -34.34 51.73 30.48
N ALA A 15 -35.61 51.29 30.55
CA ALA A 15 -36.61 51.91 31.45
C ALA A 15 -38.03 51.25 31.48
N ILE A 16 -38.39 50.83 32.70
CA ILE A 16 -39.62 51.15 33.46
C ILE A 16 -40.92 50.36 33.17
N VAL A 17 -41.30 49.60 34.21
CA VAL A 17 -42.62 49.01 34.48
C VAL A 17 -43.62 50.08 34.92
N GLN A 18 -44.87 49.99 34.44
CA GLN A 18 -46.04 50.58 35.12
C GLN A 18 -47.20 49.59 35.15
N TYR A 19 -47.86 49.54 36.32
CA TYR A 19 -49.05 48.75 36.68
C TYR A 19 -50.26 49.69 36.85
N SER A 20 -51.44 49.32 36.32
CA SER A 20 -52.80 49.76 36.76
C SER A 20 -53.86 49.16 35.79
N CYS A 21 -55.07 48.72 36.14
CA CYS A 21 -55.90 48.71 37.35
C CYS A 21 -57.07 47.69 37.19
N ASN A 22 -57.71 47.33 38.31
CA ASN A 22 -58.82 46.38 38.57
C ASN A 22 -60.15 46.64 37.77
N THR A 23 -61.20 45.80 37.72
CA THR A 23 -61.94 45.02 38.75
C THR A 23 -62.90 43.95 38.19
N ASP A 24 -63.20 42.97 39.08
CA ASP A 24 -64.48 42.23 39.33
C ASP A 24 -64.67 40.75 38.93
N ASP A 25 -64.69 39.95 40.01
CA ASP A 25 -65.61 38.88 40.44
C ASP A 25 -65.61 37.47 39.80
N GLY A 26 -65.19 36.48 40.61
CA GLY A 26 -65.79 35.13 40.57
C GLY A 26 -64.93 33.90 40.91
N ASN A 27 -64.62 33.71 42.21
CA ASN A 27 -64.57 32.41 42.92
C ASN A 27 -63.57 31.28 42.50
N GLY A 28 -62.56 31.03 43.36
CA GLY A 28 -62.18 29.65 43.76
C GLY A 28 -60.97 28.98 43.11
N THR A 29 -59.76 29.34 43.58
CA THR A 29 -58.57 28.48 43.80
C THR A 29 -58.29 27.30 42.85
N THR A 30 -57.28 27.44 41.98
CA THR A 30 -55.93 26.87 42.15
C THR A 30 -55.02 27.52 41.12
N VAL A 31 -53.95 28.17 41.57
CA VAL A 31 -52.86 28.59 40.69
C VAL A 31 -52.11 27.30 40.37
N SER A 32 -52.30 26.75 39.16
CA SER A 32 -51.24 25.92 38.60
C SER A 32 -50.18 26.89 38.14
N ASP A 33 -49.02 26.83 38.78
CA ASP A 33 -47.82 27.47 38.29
C ASP A 33 -47.70 27.15 36.80
N ASN A 34 -47.77 28.20 35.99
CA ASN A 34 -47.38 28.12 34.61
C ASN A 34 -45.86 27.94 34.67
N GLU A 35 -45.40 26.69 34.78
CA GLU A 35 -43.99 26.38 34.55
C GLU A 35 -43.66 27.01 33.20
N LEU A 36 -42.77 28.01 33.24
CA LEU A 36 -42.14 28.53 32.04
C LEU A 36 -41.43 27.32 31.43
N SER A 37 -41.98 26.72 30.37
CA SER A 37 -41.28 25.65 29.67
C SER A 37 -40.02 26.29 29.08
N LEU A 38 -38.86 25.88 29.56
CA LEU A 38 -37.60 26.31 29.00
C LEU A 38 -37.53 25.87 27.52
N PRO A 39 -36.86 26.65 26.64
CA PRO A 39 -36.60 26.24 25.27
C PRO A 39 -36.02 24.81 25.20
N SER A 40 -36.53 24.00 24.27
CA SER A 40 -36.16 22.59 24.10
C SER A 40 -35.34 22.32 22.83
N ASP A 41 -34.97 23.38 22.11
CA ASP A 41 -34.15 23.30 20.90
C ASP A 41 -32.72 22.90 21.28
N LYS A 42 -32.26 21.78 20.72
CA LYS A 42 -30.95 21.14 20.95
C LYS A 42 -30.32 20.74 19.62
N VAL A 43 -30.20 21.72 18.74
CA VAL A 43 -29.79 21.51 17.36
C VAL A 43 -28.36 21.98 17.19
N LEU A 44 -27.52 21.16 16.55
CA LEU A 44 -26.21 21.59 16.07
C LEU A 44 -26.44 22.36 14.75
N ILE A 45 -26.17 23.66 14.76
CA ILE A 45 -26.45 24.60 13.67
C ILE A 45 -25.25 24.74 12.72
N GLY A 46 -24.04 24.68 13.27
CA GLY A 46 -22.81 24.82 12.51
C GLY A 46 -21.68 23.98 13.09
N PHE A 47 -20.89 23.37 12.21
CA PHE A 47 -19.66 22.66 12.53
C PHE A 47 -18.60 23.04 11.50
N GLY A 48 -17.35 23.16 11.92
CA GLY A 48 -16.23 23.41 11.03
C GLY A 48 -14.93 23.57 11.78
N PHE A 49 -13.87 23.92 11.07
CA PHE A 49 -12.55 24.23 11.61
C PHE A 49 -12.08 25.54 11.01
N ARG A 50 -11.66 26.48 11.85
CA ARG A 50 -11.08 27.73 11.35
C ARG A 50 -9.59 27.58 11.16
N ALA A 51 -9.07 28.08 10.06
CA ALA A 51 -7.62 28.07 9.82
C ALA A 51 -6.83 28.88 10.85
N GLU A 52 -7.44 29.91 11.45
CA GLU A 52 -6.79 30.69 12.51
C GLU A 52 -6.59 29.91 13.83
N ASP A 53 -7.38 28.86 14.06
CA ASP A 53 -7.37 28.03 15.27
C ASP A 53 -6.66 26.67 15.06
N ASN A 54 -6.26 26.36 13.82
CA ASN A 54 -5.77 25.07 13.35
C ASN A 54 -4.62 25.31 12.35
N THR A 55 -3.37 25.20 12.81
CA THR A 55 -2.17 25.60 12.05
C THR A 55 -1.91 24.81 10.77
N GLU A 56 -2.44 23.60 10.72
CA GLU A 56 -2.42 22.61 9.65
C GLU A 56 -3.44 22.93 8.53
N LEU A 57 -4.33 23.89 8.75
CA LEU A 57 -5.32 24.33 7.76
C LEU A 57 -4.90 25.66 7.13
N THR A 58 -5.03 25.75 5.82
CA THR A 58 -4.74 26.99 5.05
C THR A 58 -5.97 27.83 4.76
N GLU A 59 -7.17 27.23 4.90
CA GLU A 59 -8.49 27.86 4.71
C GLU A 59 -9.49 27.26 5.72
N ASP A 60 -10.58 27.97 6.00
CA ASP A 60 -11.64 27.47 6.89
C ASP A 60 -12.35 26.25 6.27
N VAL A 61 -12.58 25.22 7.07
CA VAL A 61 -13.30 24.00 6.71
C VAL A 61 -14.71 24.05 7.29
N VAL A 62 -15.72 23.68 6.50
CA VAL A 62 -17.12 23.62 6.93
C VAL A 62 -17.58 22.16 6.92
N GLY A 63 -18.26 21.73 7.98
CA GLY A 63 -18.88 20.42 8.08
C GLY A 63 -20.32 20.43 7.57
N ASP A 64 -20.70 19.38 6.84
CA ASP A 64 -22.06 19.08 6.40
C ASP A 64 -22.83 18.38 7.52
N ILE A 65 -23.94 18.98 7.96
CA ILE A 65 -24.76 18.48 9.07
C ILE A 65 -26.05 17.87 8.53
N GLU A 66 -26.27 16.58 8.79
CA GLU A 66 -27.54 15.91 8.50
C GLU A 66 -28.38 15.80 9.78
N GLN A 67 -29.49 16.55 9.80
CA GLN A 67 -30.36 16.69 10.97
C GLN A 67 -31.27 15.47 11.20
N THR A 68 -31.42 14.59 10.22
CA THR A 68 -32.27 13.38 10.32
C THR A 68 -31.52 12.23 10.98
N THR A 69 -30.24 12.06 10.66
CA THR A 69 -29.36 11.01 11.20
C THR A 69 -28.47 11.50 12.34
N PHE A 70 -28.44 12.81 12.59
CA PHE A 70 -27.55 13.45 13.56
C PHE A 70 -26.08 13.12 13.32
N SER A 71 -25.68 13.20 12.06
CA SER A 71 -24.30 12.98 11.63
C SER A 71 -23.72 14.25 11.02
N VAL A 72 -22.43 14.46 11.23
CA VAL A 72 -21.66 15.55 10.61
C VAL A 72 -20.50 14.96 9.85
N ALA A 73 -20.37 15.34 8.58
CA ALA A 73 -19.21 15.01 7.75
C ALA A 73 -18.39 16.27 7.48
N SER A 74 -17.08 16.23 7.71
CA SER A 74 -16.17 17.34 7.43
C SER A 74 -14.93 16.82 6.73
N PHE A 75 -14.30 17.62 5.87
CA PHE A 75 -13.14 17.20 5.09
C PHE A 75 -12.02 18.22 5.20
N VAL A 76 -10.89 17.82 5.79
CA VAL A 76 -9.67 18.63 5.91
C VAL A 76 -8.72 18.34 4.75
N PRO A 77 -7.77 19.22 4.40
CA PRO A 77 -6.78 18.95 3.35
C PRO A 77 -6.10 17.59 3.52
N PHE A 78 -5.73 16.96 2.40
CA PHE A 78 -5.00 15.70 2.41
C PHE A 78 -3.75 15.80 3.29
N ARG A 79 -3.53 14.78 4.14
CA ARG A 79 -2.44 14.71 5.14
C ARG A 79 -2.49 15.75 6.27
N ALA A 80 -3.56 16.53 6.43
CA ALA A 80 -3.71 17.39 7.61
C ALA A 80 -3.81 16.56 8.90
N ASP A 81 -3.10 16.95 9.96
CA ASP A 81 -3.16 16.25 11.23
C ASP A 81 -4.57 16.35 11.85
N ARG A 82 -5.23 15.20 12.06
CA ARG A 82 -6.57 15.12 12.67
C ARG A 82 -6.53 14.84 14.16
N SER A 83 -5.35 14.58 14.74
CA SER A 83 -5.20 14.20 16.14
C SER A 83 -5.46 15.34 17.13
N ALA A 84 -5.44 16.59 16.65
CA ALA A 84 -5.54 17.77 17.49
C ALA A 84 -6.25 18.98 16.82
N LEU A 85 -7.45 18.78 16.26
CA LEU A 85 -8.22 19.89 15.67
C LEU A 85 -9.08 20.63 16.70
N THR A 86 -9.15 21.96 16.59
CA THR A 86 -10.09 22.83 17.33
C THR A 86 -11.35 23.12 16.49
N PRO A 87 -12.49 22.48 16.80
CA PRO A 87 -13.72 22.69 16.05
C PRO A 87 -14.43 23.99 16.47
N THR A 88 -14.99 24.67 15.47
CA THR A 88 -15.95 25.76 15.65
C THR A 88 -17.36 25.19 15.58
N ILE A 89 -18.10 25.27 16.69
CA ILE A 89 -19.44 24.68 16.82
C ILE A 89 -20.44 25.77 17.17
N GLU A 90 -21.55 25.81 16.43
CA GLU A 90 -22.71 26.66 16.70
C GLU A 90 -23.90 25.76 17.03
N VAL A 91 -24.60 26.05 18.13
CA VAL A 91 -25.79 25.31 18.59
C VAL A 91 -26.98 26.26 18.74
N SER A 92 -28.18 25.70 18.93
CA SER A 92 -29.41 26.45 19.17
C SER A 92 -29.28 27.47 20.32
N PRO A 93 -30.01 28.60 20.26
CA PRO A 93 -29.99 29.60 21.32
C PRO A 93 -30.29 28.98 22.69
N ASN A 94 -29.50 29.37 23.70
CA ASN A 94 -29.55 28.86 25.07
C ASN A 94 -29.19 27.37 25.24
N ALA A 95 -28.78 26.67 24.18
CA ALA A 95 -28.21 25.33 24.29
C ALA A 95 -26.70 25.38 24.58
N ASP A 96 -26.19 24.31 25.18
CA ASP A 96 -24.77 24.05 25.39
C ASP A 96 -24.34 22.78 24.66
N TYR A 97 -23.04 22.51 24.57
CA TYR A 97 -22.50 21.29 23.95
C TYR A 97 -21.25 20.78 24.66
N GLU A 98 -21.01 19.48 24.61
CA GLU A 98 -19.75 18.85 25.02
C GLU A 98 -19.35 17.79 24.00
N PRO A 99 -18.05 17.52 23.77
CA PRO A 99 -16.88 18.12 24.44
C PRO A 99 -16.53 19.56 23.97
N LYS A 100 -15.74 20.30 24.75
CA LYS A 100 -15.14 21.60 24.35
C LYS A 100 -13.65 21.48 24.01
N GLY A 101 -13.17 22.37 23.12
CA GLY A 101 -11.75 22.53 22.79
C GLY A 101 -11.21 21.49 21.80
N VAL A 102 -9.89 21.35 21.75
CA VAL A 102 -9.15 20.44 20.86
C VAL A 102 -9.64 19.00 21.02
N GLN A 103 -9.95 18.33 19.91
CA GLN A 103 -10.30 16.91 19.87
C GLN A 103 -9.46 16.14 18.85
N ASP A 104 -9.35 14.84 19.08
CA ASP A 104 -8.80 13.87 18.13
C ASP A 104 -9.93 13.32 17.24
N PHE A 105 -9.83 13.60 15.94
CA PHE A 105 -10.77 13.17 14.91
C PHE A 105 -10.21 12.04 14.02
N MET A 106 -9.17 11.31 14.48
CA MET A 106 -8.76 10.06 13.83
C MET A 106 -9.87 8.99 13.90
N ASN A 107 -10.77 9.11 14.88
CA ASN A 107 -11.99 8.34 15.01
C ASN A 107 -13.21 9.27 15.13
N PRO A 108 -14.44 8.79 14.89
CA PRO A 108 -15.64 9.60 15.07
C PRO A 108 -15.76 10.17 16.49
N VAL A 109 -16.09 11.45 16.60
CA VAL A 109 -16.27 12.16 17.88
C VAL A 109 -17.76 12.48 18.08
N VAL A 110 -18.30 12.13 19.24
CA VAL A 110 -19.71 12.41 19.57
C VAL A 110 -19.83 13.72 20.33
N TYR A 111 -20.65 14.63 19.81
CA TYR A 111 -21.03 15.88 20.46
C TYR A 111 -22.45 15.83 21.00
N THR A 112 -22.62 16.07 22.29
CA THR A 112 -23.93 16.13 22.95
C THR A 112 -24.38 17.58 23.09
N VAL A 113 -25.43 17.97 22.37
CA VAL A 113 -26.09 19.27 22.51
C VAL A 113 -27.19 19.19 23.57
N THR A 114 -27.14 20.07 24.57
CA THR A 114 -28.08 20.12 25.71
C THR A 114 -28.91 21.41 25.64
N ALA A 115 -30.23 21.30 25.54
CA ALA A 115 -31.15 22.44 25.56
C ALA A 115 -31.31 23.05 26.97
N GLU A 116 -31.92 24.24 27.06
CA GLU A 116 -32.18 24.93 28.33
C GLU A 116 -33.12 24.12 29.25
N ASP A 117 -34.01 23.30 28.68
CA ASP A 117 -34.87 22.36 29.41
C ASP A 117 -34.16 21.10 29.93
N GLY A 118 -32.87 20.93 29.61
CA GLY A 118 -32.04 19.80 30.01
C GLY A 118 -32.15 18.55 29.12
N SER A 119 -32.92 18.60 28.04
CA SER A 119 -32.95 17.51 27.05
C SER A 119 -31.72 17.54 26.15
N THR A 120 -31.27 16.37 25.68
CA THR A 120 -30.01 16.22 24.93
C THR A 120 -30.19 15.57 23.55
N GLN A 121 -29.26 15.86 22.64
CA GLN A 121 -29.16 15.26 21.30
C GLN A 121 -27.67 15.04 20.98
N ASP A 122 -27.33 13.81 20.61
CA ASP A 122 -25.98 13.44 20.21
C ASP A 122 -25.81 13.59 18.70
N TYR A 123 -24.66 14.11 18.28
CA TYR A 123 -24.22 14.22 16.89
C TYR A 123 -22.89 13.49 16.72
N GLU A 124 -22.81 12.55 15.79
CA GLU A 124 -21.57 11.86 15.46
C GLU A 124 -20.82 12.62 14.36
N VAL A 125 -19.64 13.13 14.66
CA VAL A 125 -18.79 13.87 13.72
C VAL A 125 -17.72 12.95 13.18
N THR A 126 -17.67 12.82 11.85
CA THR A 126 -16.60 12.16 11.12
C THR A 126 -15.83 13.19 10.30
N VAL A 127 -14.50 13.24 10.47
CA VAL A 127 -13.62 14.11 9.69
C VAL A 127 -12.79 13.25 8.75
N GLY A 128 -12.97 13.40 7.45
CA GLY A 128 -12.16 12.73 6.42
C GLY A 128 -11.13 13.67 5.80
N PHE A 129 -10.38 13.14 4.82
CA PHE A 129 -9.50 13.95 3.98
C PHE A 129 -10.24 14.40 2.71
N LEU A 130 -9.97 15.63 2.29
CA LEU A 130 -10.12 16.03 0.90
C LEU A 130 -9.19 15.18 0.04
N PRO A 131 -9.54 14.98 -1.24
CA PRO A 131 -8.60 14.44 -2.22
C PRO A 131 -7.27 15.22 -2.17
N GLU A 132 -6.18 14.53 -2.43
CA GLU A 132 -4.85 15.12 -2.59
C GLU A 132 -4.92 16.39 -3.47
N PRO A 133 -4.29 17.52 -3.06
CA PRO A 133 -4.27 18.72 -3.89
C PRO A 133 -3.62 18.39 -5.23
N ASP A 134 -4.41 18.56 -6.29
CA ASP A 134 -4.05 18.33 -7.69
C ASP A 134 -2.71 19.00 -8.03
N THR A 135 -1.65 18.20 -8.13
CA THR A 135 -0.30 18.60 -8.54
C THR A 135 -0.20 18.85 -10.04
N GLY A 136 -1.30 18.71 -10.80
CA GLY A 136 -1.29 18.81 -12.26
C GLY A 136 -0.73 17.56 -12.94
N LEU A 137 -0.71 16.41 -12.25
CA LEU A 137 -0.53 15.08 -12.83
C LEU A 137 -1.90 14.52 -13.23
N THR A 138 -1.97 13.83 -14.36
CA THR A 138 -3.16 13.23 -14.97
C THR A 138 -4.16 12.66 -13.96
N ASP A 139 -5.46 12.85 -14.19
CA ASP A 139 -6.54 12.17 -13.46
C ASP A 139 -6.15 10.71 -13.17
N LYS A 140 -6.04 10.31 -11.89
CA LYS A 140 -5.74 8.93 -11.48
C LYS A 140 -6.89 8.05 -11.94
N ASN A 141 -6.69 7.26 -12.99
CA ASN A 141 -7.76 6.52 -13.64
C ASN A 141 -7.37 5.06 -13.84
N VAL A 142 -8.31 4.16 -13.56
CA VAL A 142 -8.17 2.74 -13.91
C VAL A 142 -9.24 2.35 -14.90
N LEU A 143 -8.83 1.72 -16.00
CA LEU A 143 -9.75 1.13 -16.96
C LEU A 143 -10.16 -0.26 -16.45
N LEU A 144 -11.46 -0.47 -16.23
CA LEU A 144 -11.99 -1.73 -15.74
C LEU A 144 -12.99 -2.31 -16.73
N PHE A 145 -12.69 -3.49 -17.26
CA PHE A 145 -13.55 -4.22 -18.18
C PHE A 145 -14.41 -5.26 -17.44
N LEU A 146 -15.72 -5.27 -17.72
CA LEU A 146 -16.64 -6.35 -17.41
C LEU A 146 -17.11 -7.03 -18.69
N SER A 147 -17.29 -8.35 -18.63
CA SER A 147 -18.01 -9.07 -19.67
C SER A 147 -19.46 -8.61 -19.73
N HIS A 148 -20.00 -8.56 -20.96
CA HIS A 148 -21.39 -8.13 -21.20
C HIS A 148 -22.42 -9.00 -20.48
N GLU A 149 -22.13 -10.30 -20.41
CA GLU A 149 -22.89 -11.32 -19.68
C GLU A 149 -22.00 -11.98 -18.64
N ASP A 150 -22.63 -12.53 -17.59
CA ASP A 150 -21.99 -13.42 -16.61
C ASP A 150 -20.66 -12.88 -16.03
N ALA A 151 -20.62 -11.61 -15.62
CA ALA A 151 -19.51 -11.05 -14.85
C ALA A 151 -19.65 -11.38 -13.35
N TYR A 152 -18.55 -11.68 -12.65
CA TYR A 152 -18.64 -12.05 -11.24
C TYR A 152 -18.67 -10.83 -10.31
N TYR A 153 -19.74 -10.69 -9.53
CA TYR A 153 -20.01 -9.45 -8.78
C TYR A 153 -18.96 -9.12 -7.72
N SER A 154 -18.48 -10.10 -6.94
CA SER A 154 -17.48 -9.82 -5.88
C SER A 154 -16.13 -9.37 -6.47
N GLU A 155 -15.71 -9.93 -7.60
CA GLU A 155 -14.48 -9.54 -8.30
C GLU A 155 -14.57 -8.12 -8.87
N TYR A 156 -15.76 -7.72 -9.33
CA TYR A 156 -16.02 -6.35 -9.77
C TYR A 156 -16.04 -5.37 -8.59
N ILE A 157 -16.94 -5.56 -7.63
CA ILE A 157 -17.26 -4.52 -6.66
C ILE A 157 -16.12 -4.29 -5.67
N ILE A 158 -15.44 -5.35 -5.24
CA ILE A 158 -14.32 -5.22 -4.28
C ILE A 158 -13.13 -4.52 -4.95
N MET A 159 -12.77 -4.91 -6.18
CA MET A 159 -11.71 -4.27 -6.94
C MET A 159 -12.01 -2.79 -7.19
N ARG A 160 -13.22 -2.48 -7.68
CA ARG A 160 -13.67 -1.11 -7.90
C ARG A 160 -13.58 -0.27 -6.63
N ARG A 161 -14.12 -0.76 -5.51
CA ARG A 161 -14.14 -0.01 -4.24
C ARG A 161 -12.76 0.19 -3.65
N ALA A 162 -11.88 -0.81 -3.75
CA ALA A 162 -10.49 -0.68 -3.32
C ALA A 162 -9.75 0.45 -4.08
N LEU A 163 -9.96 0.52 -5.40
CA LEU A 163 -9.38 1.58 -6.24
C LEU A 163 -9.99 2.97 -5.95
N GLU A 164 -11.32 3.06 -5.83
CA GLU A 164 -12.01 4.33 -5.56
C GLU A 164 -11.63 4.92 -4.19
N ILE A 165 -11.51 4.09 -3.16
CA ILE A 165 -11.11 4.52 -1.81
C ILE A 165 -9.66 5.03 -1.77
N THR A 166 -8.81 4.49 -2.64
CA THR A 166 -7.40 4.88 -2.75
C THR A 166 -7.17 6.05 -3.72
N GLY A 167 -8.26 6.67 -4.19
CA GLY A 167 -8.22 7.93 -4.94
C GLY A 167 -8.28 7.78 -6.46
N TYR A 168 -8.54 6.59 -6.99
CA TYR A 168 -8.69 6.38 -8.44
C TYR A 168 -10.13 6.57 -8.90
N THR A 169 -10.32 7.20 -10.05
CA THR A 169 -11.55 7.08 -10.82
C THR A 169 -11.52 5.76 -11.59
N VAL A 170 -12.59 4.96 -11.49
CA VAL A 170 -12.69 3.68 -12.19
C VAL A 170 -13.60 3.82 -13.40
N ASP A 171 -13.03 3.74 -14.60
CA ASP A 171 -13.76 3.78 -15.86
C ASP A 171 -14.25 2.37 -16.23
N VAL A 172 -15.52 2.11 -15.94
CA VAL A 172 -16.14 0.79 -16.06
C VAL A 172 -16.69 0.57 -17.48
N ARG A 173 -16.00 -0.22 -18.31
CA ARG A 173 -16.36 -0.50 -19.70
C ARG A 173 -16.86 -1.94 -19.91
N SER A 174 -17.66 -2.13 -20.95
CA SER A 174 -18.08 -3.45 -21.44
C SER A 174 -17.96 -3.51 -22.98
N ALA A 175 -18.41 -4.58 -23.62
CA ALA A 175 -18.46 -4.69 -25.08
C ALA A 175 -19.30 -3.56 -25.72
N ASN A 176 -20.32 -3.05 -25.01
CA ASN A 176 -21.11 -1.89 -25.42
C ASN A 176 -21.50 -1.00 -24.22
N GLU A 177 -22.36 -0.01 -24.46
CA GLU A 177 -22.88 0.94 -23.47
C GLU A 177 -24.06 0.40 -22.64
N GLN A 178 -24.51 -0.84 -22.86
CA GLN A 178 -25.62 -1.42 -22.09
C GLN A 178 -25.09 -1.96 -20.75
N PRO A 179 -25.93 -1.99 -19.70
CA PRO A 179 -25.54 -2.54 -18.41
C PRO A 179 -25.07 -3.99 -18.54
N ALA A 180 -23.96 -4.32 -17.88
CA ALA A 180 -23.38 -5.66 -17.84
C ALA A 180 -24.15 -6.54 -16.85
N GLU A 181 -24.41 -7.81 -17.21
CA GLU A 181 -25.03 -8.77 -16.31
C GLU A 181 -24.02 -9.29 -15.29
N VAL A 182 -24.40 -9.28 -14.02
CA VAL A 182 -23.56 -9.76 -12.93
C VAL A 182 -24.23 -10.91 -12.17
N TYR A 183 -23.41 -11.83 -11.66
CA TYR A 183 -23.89 -12.90 -10.81
C TYR A 183 -22.95 -13.19 -9.64
N THR A 184 -23.46 -13.93 -8.67
CA THR A 184 -22.69 -14.59 -7.62
C THR A 184 -23.49 -15.81 -7.16
N LEU A 185 -22.80 -16.88 -6.74
CA LEU A 185 -23.43 -18.18 -6.43
C LEU A 185 -24.53 -18.12 -5.36
N SER A 186 -24.53 -17.08 -4.53
CA SER A 186 -25.40 -16.91 -3.36
C SER A 186 -26.32 -15.68 -3.43
N GLY A 187 -26.16 -14.83 -4.43
CA GLY A 187 -26.71 -13.46 -4.44
C GLY A 187 -26.11 -12.48 -3.43
N ASN A 188 -25.08 -12.87 -2.66
CA ASN A 188 -24.50 -12.02 -1.62
C ASN A 188 -23.00 -12.30 -1.38
N ILE A 189 -22.17 -11.27 -1.32
CA ILE A 189 -20.71 -11.41 -1.19
C ILE A 189 -20.26 -11.93 0.20
N VAL A 190 -21.11 -11.85 1.24
CA VAL A 190 -20.77 -12.39 2.58
C VAL A 190 -20.41 -13.87 2.50
N SER A 191 -21.03 -14.61 1.58
CA SER A 191 -20.73 -16.02 1.33
C SER A 191 -19.72 -16.26 0.20
N THR A 192 -19.18 -15.22 -0.43
CA THR A 192 -18.03 -15.33 -1.36
C THR A 192 -16.71 -15.21 -0.61
N THR A 193 -16.71 -15.51 0.69
CA THR A 193 -15.53 -15.47 1.55
C THR A 193 -14.81 -16.81 1.50
N LEU A 194 -13.50 -16.77 1.73
CA LEU A 194 -12.72 -17.98 1.89
C LEU A 194 -13.36 -18.89 2.96
N PRO A 195 -13.57 -20.18 2.68
CA PRO A 195 -14.05 -21.13 3.67
C PRO A 195 -13.10 -21.16 4.87
N SER A 196 -13.65 -21.38 6.08
CA SER A 196 -12.96 -21.40 7.39
C SER A 196 -12.65 -20.06 8.07
N VAL A 197 -12.65 -18.92 7.35
CA VAL A 197 -12.44 -17.58 7.96
C VAL A 197 -13.66 -16.69 8.02
N GLY A 198 -14.57 -16.85 7.06
CA GLY A 198 -15.76 -16.01 6.97
C GLY A 198 -15.47 -14.56 6.58
N HIS A 199 -16.48 -13.72 6.78
CA HIS A 199 -16.52 -12.34 6.28
C HIS A 199 -15.76 -11.35 7.15
N ASP A 200 -15.71 -11.56 8.46
CA ASP A 200 -15.01 -10.65 9.38
C ASP A 200 -13.51 -10.50 9.03
N THR A 201 -12.87 -11.59 8.62
CA THR A 201 -11.47 -11.55 8.15
C THR A 201 -11.31 -10.71 6.87
N PHE A 202 -12.29 -10.73 5.96
CA PHE A 202 -12.29 -9.84 4.80
C PHE A 202 -12.43 -8.38 5.22
N LEU A 203 -13.33 -8.06 6.17
CA LEU A 203 -13.51 -6.70 6.67
C LEU A 203 -12.22 -6.14 7.27
N SER A 204 -11.54 -6.91 8.13
CA SER A 204 -10.24 -6.53 8.70
C SER A 204 -9.18 -6.34 7.61
N GLN A 205 -9.06 -7.28 6.67
CA GLN A 205 -8.12 -7.18 5.56
C GLN A 205 -8.36 -5.92 4.71
N PHE A 206 -9.62 -5.62 4.40
CA PHE A 206 -10.00 -4.48 3.57
C PHE A 206 -9.66 -3.16 4.26
N GLN A 207 -10.01 -3.02 5.55
CA GLN A 207 -9.65 -1.85 6.36
C GLN A 207 -8.13 -1.65 6.39
N GLU A 208 -7.37 -2.70 6.67
CA GLU A 208 -5.91 -2.59 6.80
C GLU A 208 -5.23 -2.31 5.44
N SER A 209 -5.76 -2.85 4.34
CA SER A 209 -5.16 -2.70 3.00
C SER A 209 -5.44 -1.32 2.36
N PHE A 210 -6.58 -0.72 2.68
CA PHE A 210 -7.09 0.47 2.00
C PHE A 210 -7.43 1.64 2.94
N GLY A 211 -7.25 1.47 4.25
CA GLY A 211 -7.50 2.53 5.25
C GLY A 211 -8.97 2.85 5.49
N ALA A 212 -9.92 2.08 4.95
CA ALA A 212 -11.35 2.39 5.04
C ALA A 212 -12.24 1.16 5.26
N THR A 213 -13.34 1.37 5.98
CA THR A 213 -14.29 0.32 6.33
C THR A 213 -15.09 -0.08 5.11
N TRP A 214 -15.25 -1.39 4.90
CA TRP A 214 -16.13 -1.91 3.86
C TRP A 214 -17.58 -1.49 4.11
N ASP A 215 -18.24 -0.88 3.11
CA ASP A 215 -19.65 -0.53 3.18
C ASP A 215 -20.53 -1.78 2.91
N PRO A 216 -21.32 -2.24 3.89
CA PRO A 216 -22.18 -3.42 3.73
C PRO A 216 -23.26 -3.28 2.65
N SER A 217 -23.56 -2.06 2.17
CA SER A 217 -24.52 -1.84 1.09
C SER A 217 -24.12 -2.54 -0.22
N TYR A 218 -22.81 -2.77 -0.41
CA TYR A 218 -22.26 -3.49 -1.56
C TYR A 218 -22.38 -5.01 -1.45
N ASN A 219 -22.86 -5.55 -0.31
CA ASN A 219 -22.93 -6.99 -0.11
C ASN A 219 -23.98 -7.68 -0.97
N GLU A 220 -25.10 -7.00 -1.24
CA GLU A 220 -26.20 -7.57 -2.01
C GLU A 220 -25.96 -7.38 -3.50
N LEU A 221 -26.28 -8.41 -4.28
CA LEU A 221 -26.31 -8.29 -5.74
C LEU A 221 -27.36 -7.23 -6.13
N PRO A 222 -27.09 -6.36 -7.12
CA PRO A 222 -28.07 -5.43 -7.65
C PRO A 222 -29.38 -6.13 -8.05
N ASN A 223 -30.50 -5.43 -7.92
CA ASN A 223 -31.79 -5.92 -8.37
C ASN A 223 -32.47 -4.86 -9.27
N PRO A 224 -32.54 -5.07 -10.60
CA PRO A 224 -32.08 -6.25 -11.35
C PRO A 224 -30.55 -6.42 -11.33
N PRO A 225 -30.00 -7.62 -11.63
CA PRO A 225 -28.58 -7.95 -11.47
C PRO A 225 -27.73 -7.40 -12.62
N PHE A 226 -27.77 -6.07 -12.77
CA PHE A 226 -27.03 -5.34 -13.78
C PHE A 226 -26.17 -4.27 -13.14
N VAL A 227 -25.01 -4.03 -13.75
CA VAL A 227 -24.09 -2.95 -13.40
C VAL A 227 -24.01 -2.00 -14.58
N GLU A 228 -24.25 -0.71 -14.30
CA GLU A 228 -24.07 0.35 -15.29
C GLU A 228 -22.60 0.48 -15.69
N VAL A 229 -22.37 0.70 -16.98
CA VAL A 229 -21.04 0.91 -17.58
C VAL A 229 -20.98 2.30 -18.18
N SER A 230 -19.79 2.90 -18.22
CA SER A 230 -19.55 4.25 -18.76
C SER A 230 -19.54 4.29 -20.30
N GLY A 231 -19.42 3.13 -20.95
CA GLY A 231 -19.50 2.99 -22.41
C GLY A 231 -18.81 1.72 -22.92
N SER A 232 -18.58 1.67 -24.23
CA SER A 232 -17.91 0.54 -24.86
C SER A 232 -16.39 0.63 -24.71
N ILE A 233 -15.74 -0.51 -24.46
CA ILE A 233 -14.28 -0.64 -24.50
C ILE A 233 -13.71 -0.38 -25.90
N LEU A 234 -14.54 -0.51 -26.95
CA LEU A 234 -14.16 -0.20 -28.34
C LEU A 234 -13.93 1.30 -28.57
N GLU A 235 -14.40 2.16 -27.66
CA GLU A 235 -14.24 3.62 -27.72
C GLU A 235 -12.96 4.11 -27.03
N VAL A 236 -12.29 3.24 -26.28
CA VAL A 236 -11.02 3.60 -25.62
C VAL A 236 -9.91 3.57 -26.65
N ASP A 237 -9.32 4.71 -27.03
CA ASP A 237 -8.31 4.74 -28.08
C ASP A 237 -7.03 3.99 -27.66
N ASP A 238 -6.49 4.34 -26.49
CA ASP A 238 -5.24 3.86 -25.92
C ASP A 238 -5.29 3.92 -24.38
N MET A 239 -4.20 3.51 -23.74
CA MET A 239 -4.03 3.47 -22.29
C MET A 239 -3.43 4.76 -21.71
N LEU A 240 -3.19 5.83 -22.49
CA LEU A 240 -2.49 7.03 -22.01
C LEU A 240 -3.19 7.68 -20.82
N ALA A 241 -4.52 7.66 -20.82
CA ALA A 241 -5.35 8.27 -19.77
C ALA A 241 -5.54 7.39 -18.52
N TYR A 242 -4.97 6.19 -18.48
CA TYR A 242 -5.17 5.20 -17.41
C TYR A 242 -3.85 4.71 -16.84
N ASP A 243 -3.85 4.36 -15.56
CA ASP A 243 -2.69 3.82 -14.83
C ASP A 243 -2.64 2.30 -14.86
N ALA A 244 -3.78 1.64 -15.09
CA ALA A 244 -3.89 0.19 -15.16
C ALA A 244 -5.09 -0.27 -16.00
N LEU A 245 -5.02 -1.52 -16.48
CA LEU A 245 -6.15 -2.26 -17.06
C LEU A 245 -6.56 -3.39 -16.11
N VAL A 246 -7.84 -3.43 -15.74
CA VAL A 246 -8.45 -4.46 -14.91
C VAL A 246 -9.46 -5.25 -15.74
N VAL A 247 -9.32 -6.58 -15.78
CA VAL A 247 -10.29 -7.51 -16.34
C VAL A 247 -10.95 -8.28 -15.22
N VAL A 248 -12.24 -8.03 -15.01
CA VAL A 248 -13.07 -8.81 -14.07
C VAL A 248 -13.32 -10.20 -14.65
N GLY A 249 -13.36 -11.23 -13.80
CA GLY A 249 -13.73 -12.58 -14.19
C GLY A 249 -15.24 -12.82 -14.19
N GLY A 250 -15.63 -14.04 -13.84
CA GLY A 250 -16.93 -14.61 -14.20
C GLY A 250 -16.87 -15.39 -15.51
N THR A 251 -17.80 -16.34 -15.68
CA THR A 251 -17.74 -17.28 -16.82
C THR A 251 -17.85 -16.58 -18.17
N GLY A 252 -18.54 -15.44 -18.26
CA GLY A 252 -18.68 -14.68 -19.50
C GLY A 252 -17.40 -14.00 -19.96
N ALA A 253 -16.40 -13.81 -19.07
CA ALA A 253 -15.11 -13.27 -19.45
C ALA A 253 -14.39 -14.16 -20.47
N GLN A 254 -14.57 -15.49 -20.40
CA GLN A 254 -13.88 -16.45 -21.28
C GLN A 254 -14.20 -16.28 -22.77
N ASP A 255 -15.35 -15.69 -23.09
CA ASP A 255 -15.79 -15.43 -24.47
C ASP A 255 -14.91 -14.38 -25.18
N TYR A 256 -14.09 -13.64 -24.42
CA TYR A 256 -13.24 -12.56 -24.91
C TYR A 256 -11.76 -12.96 -25.10
N ARG A 257 -11.46 -14.26 -25.20
CA ARG A 257 -10.14 -14.75 -25.65
C ARG A 257 -9.93 -14.47 -27.14
N VAL A 258 -8.73 -14.08 -27.55
CA VAL A 258 -8.41 -13.58 -28.92
C VAL A 258 -8.39 -14.68 -30.01
N ASP A 259 -8.35 -15.95 -29.61
CA ASP A 259 -8.44 -17.12 -30.51
C ASP A 259 -9.72 -17.95 -30.27
N GLY A 260 -10.68 -17.35 -29.57
CA GLY A 260 -11.96 -17.97 -29.22
C GLY A 260 -12.88 -18.16 -30.42
N THR A 261 -13.95 -18.91 -30.20
CA THR A 261 -15.10 -18.93 -31.10
C THR A 261 -16.16 -17.98 -30.57
N TYR A 262 -16.49 -16.94 -31.32
CA TYR A 262 -17.38 -15.88 -30.86
C TYR A 262 -18.85 -16.20 -31.15
N ALA A 263 -19.71 -15.96 -30.16
CA ALA A 263 -21.16 -16.05 -30.26
C ALA A 263 -21.82 -14.72 -29.91
N ALA A 264 -23.07 -14.53 -30.35
CA ALA A 264 -23.87 -13.39 -29.91
C ALA A 264 -24.24 -13.55 -28.42
N GLN A 265 -24.20 -12.46 -27.66
CA GLN A 265 -24.40 -12.45 -26.20
C GLN A 265 -25.55 -11.54 -25.78
N GLY A 266 -26.31 -11.95 -24.77
CA GLY A 266 -27.44 -11.21 -24.21
C GLY A 266 -28.79 -11.51 -24.84
N THR A 267 -29.80 -10.75 -24.43
CA THR A 267 -31.20 -10.94 -24.88
C THR A 267 -31.91 -9.61 -25.08
N GLY A 268 -32.95 -9.62 -25.92
CA GLY A 268 -33.77 -8.43 -26.18
C GLY A 268 -32.92 -7.24 -26.64
N ASP A 269 -33.07 -6.11 -25.95
CA ASP A 269 -32.36 -4.87 -26.27
C ASP A 269 -30.87 -4.89 -25.88
N ARG A 270 -30.44 -5.85 -25.04
CA ARG A 270 -29.01 -6.06 -24.72
C ARG A 270 -28.31 -7.03 -25.68
N MET A 271 -28.96 -7.55 -26.71
CA MET A 271 -28.34 -8.50 -27.64
C MET A 271 -27.18 -7.84 -28.42
N ILE A 272 -25.95 -8.33 -28.24
CA ILE A 272 -24.77 -7.96 -29.04
C ILE A 272 -24.38 -9.07 -30.01
N PRO A 273 -23.94 -8.75 -31.23
CA PRO A 273 -23.60 -9.75 -32.22
C PRO A 273 -22.18 -10.33 -32.01
N ALA A 274 -21.91 -11.51 -32.58
CA ALA A 274 -20.61 -12.18 -32.44
C ALA A 274 -19.43 -11.33 -32.94
N GLU A 275 -19.62 -10.51 -33.98
CA GLU A 275 -18.57 -9.60 -34.46
C GLU A 275 -18.14 -8.56 -33.41
N MET A 276 -19.04 -8.15 -32.52
CA MET A 276 -18.73 -7.19 -31.45
C MET A 276 -17.94 -7.85 -30.32
N VAL A 277 -18.28 -9.10 -29.98
CA VAL A 277 -17.52 -9.91 -29.01
C VAL A 277 -16.10 -10.14 -29.53
N GLN A 278 -15.94 -10.50 -30.80
CA GLN A 278 -14.64 -10.62 -31.45
C GLN A 278 -13.84 -9.31 -31.38
N ALA A 279 -14.43 -8.20 -31.84
CA ALA A 279 -13.76 -6.90 -31.82
C ALA A 279 -13.34 -6.50 -30.40
N THR A 280 -14.13 -6.87 -29.40
CA THR A 280 -13.84 -6.60 -27.98
C THR A 280 -12.64 -7.43 -27.50
N ALA A 281 -12.57 -8.71 -27.84
CA ALA A 281 -11.42 -9.57 -27.53
C ALA A 281 -10.12 -9.02 -28.15
N GLU A 282 -10.17 -8.64 -29.43
CA GLU A 282 -9.04 -8.03 -30.14
C GLU A 282 -8.64 -6.68 -29.51
N LYS A 283 -9.61 -5.87 -29.07
CA LYS A 283 -9.35 -4.59 -28.41
C LYS A 283 -8.71 -4.75 -27.03
N LEU A 284 -9.17 -5.71 -26.23
CA LEU A 284 -8.57 -6.02 -24.92
C LEU A 284 -7.11 -6.46 -25.06
N ASN A 285 -6.80 -7.26 -26.08
CA ASN A 285 -5.41 -7.59 -26.41
C ASN A 285 -4.60 -6.34 -26.74
N ALA A 286 -5.11 -5.48 -27.64
CA ALA A 286 -4.41 -4.26 -28.03
C ALA A 286 -4.16 -3.32 -26.83
N LEU A 287 -5.16 -3.12 -25.96
CA LEU A 287 -5.03 -2.29 -24.77
C LEU A 287 -4.09 -2.90 -23.73
N ALA A 288 -4.10 -4.22 -23.55
CA ALA A 288 -3.16 -4.88 -22.63
C ALA A 288 -1.70 -4.70 -23.09
N LEU A 289 -1.43 -4.88 -24.39
CA LEU A 289 -0.10 -4.62 -24.95
C LEU A 289 0.27 -3.13 -24.85
N ASP A 290 -0.67 -2.22 -25.13
CA ASP A 290 -0.41 -0.79 -25.01
C ASP A 290 -0.09 -0.38 -23.57
N ALA A 291 -0.85 -0.86 -22.58
CA ALA A 291 -0.59 -0.67 -21.15
C ALA A 291 0.84 -1.13 -20.80
N LEU A 292 1.16 -2.38 -21.11
CA LEU A 292 2.47 -2.96 -20.80
C LEU A 292 3.61 -2.19 -21.48
N SER A 293 3.44 -1.75 -22.74
CA SER A 293 4.46 -0.96 -23.43
C SER A 293 4.74 0.40 -22.77
N GLN A 294 3.78 0.91 -21.99
CA GLN A 294 3.88 2.15 -21.24
C GLN A 294 4.31 1.94 -19.77
N GLY A 295 4.66 0.70 -19.36
CA GLY A 295 5.01 0.41 -17.97
C GLY A 295 3.81 0.18 -17.04
N LYS A 296 2.59 0.11 -17.58
CA LYS A 296 1.35 0.05 -16.79
C LYS A 296 0.94 -1.39 -16.50
N PRO A 297 0.56 -1.73 -15.26
CA PRO A 297 0.12 -3.07 -14.92
C PRO A 297 -1.22 -3.44 -15.56
N VAL A 298 -1.39 -4.74 -15.78
CA VAL A 298 -2.65 -5.34 -16.20
C VAL A 298 -3.03 -6.45 -15.23
N ILE A 299 -4.29 -6.54 -14.87
CA ILE A 299 -4.80 -7.60 -13.98
C ILE A 299 -5.96 -8.33 -14.64
N ALA A 300 -6.01 -9.65 -14.48
CA ALA A 300 -7.09 -10.49 -14.95
C ALA A 300 -7.48 -11.53 -13.88
N GLN A 301 -8.78 -11.59 -13.55
CA GLN A 301 -9.26 -12.30 -12.35
C GLN A 301 -9.94 -13.63 -12.66
N CYS A 302 -9.69 -14.67 -11.88
CA CYS A 302 -10.45 -15.94 -11.89
C CYS A 302 -10.59 -16.57 -13.30
N HIS A 303 -11.78 -16.60 -13.89
CA HIS A 303 -11.99 -17.05 -15.27
C HIS A 303 -11.50 -16.00 -16.30
N GLY A 304 -11.58 -14.72 -15.97
CA GLY A 304 -11.00 -13.62 -16.73
C GLY A 304 -9.48 -13.69 -16.79
N ALA A 305 -8.81 -14.31 -15.79
CA ALA A 305 -7.36 -14.57 -15.80
C ALA A 305 -6.91 -15.33 -17.06
N SER A 306 -7.81 -16.12 -17.65
CA SER A 306 -7.54 -16.80 -18.91
C SER A 306 -7.33 -15.87 -20.11
N LEU A 307 -7.70 -14.59 -20.06
CA LEU A 307 -7.42 -13.65 -21.15
C LEU A 307 -5.92 -13.39 -21.29
N ALA A 308 -5.20 -13.27 -20.18
CA ALA A 308 -3.79 -12.87 -20.20
C ALA A 308 -2.90 -13.88 -20.95
N PRO A 309 -2.95 -15.20 -20.70
CA PRO A 309 -2.25 -16.20 -21.52
C PRO A 309 -2.66 -16.19 -22.99
N PHE A 310 -3.86 -15.69 -23.29
CA PHE A 310 -4.41 -15.63 -24.64
C PHE A 310 -4.10 -14.35 -25.39
N TRP A 311 -3.53 -13.33 -24.73
CA TRP A 311 -2.99 -12.17 -25.41
C TRP A 311 -1.74 -12.54 -26.23
N ARG A 312 -1.62 -11.98 -27.43
CA ARG A 312 -0.67 -12.39 -28.47
C ARG A 312 0.27 -11.24 -28.82
N ILE A 313 1.58 -11.54 -28.83
CA ILE A 313 2.61 -10.59 -29.25
C ILE A 313 2.61 -10.49 -30.80
N PRO A 314 2.34 -9.32 -31.41
CA PRO A 314 2.32 -9.17 -32.85
C PRO A 314 3.67 -9.52 -33.50
N GLY A 315 3.62 -10.19 -34.66
CA GLY A 315 4.84 -10.54 -35.42
C GLY A 315 5.60 -11.77 -34.93
N THR A 316 5.14 -12.40 -33.85
CA THR A 316 5.63 -13.72 -33.40
C THR A 316 4.73 -14.84 -33.91
N SER A 317 5.19 -16.09 -33.85
CA SER A 317 4.39 -17.27 -34.20
C SER A 317 5.01 -18.55 -33.65
N GLY A 318 4.19 -19.44 -33.10
CA GLY A 318 4.58 -20.74 -32.58
C GLY A 318 3.68 -21.88 -33.10
N PRO A 319 3.89 -23.13 -32.64
CA PRO A 319 3.00 -24.24 -32.92
C PRO A 319 1.67 -24.13 -32.14
N GLY A 320 0.64 -24.87 -32.56
CA GLY A 320 -0.61 -25.01 -31.79
C GLY A 320 -1.37 -23.69 -31.61
N LEU A 321 -1.76 -23.38 -30.37
CA LEU A 321 -2.47 -22.15 -30.00
C LEU A 321 -1.65 -20.88 -30.28
N GLU A 322 -0.32 -20.99 -30.33
CA GLU A 322 0.56 -19.86 -30.64
C GLU A 322 0.71 -19.57 -32.14
N ALA A 323 -0.05 -20.25 -33.01
CA ALA A 323 -0.03 -19.98 -34.45
C ALA A 323 -0.40 -18.53 -34.79
N MET A 324 -1.15 -17.86 -33.93
CA MET A 324 -1.54 -16.44 -34.04
C MET A 324 -0.56 -15.48 -33.35
N GLY A 325 0.46 -15.99 -32.67
CA GLY A 325 1.43 -15.22 -31.89
C GLY A 325 1.79 -15.94 -30.58
N TYR A 326 2.95 -15.66 -30.04
CA TYR A 326 3.32 -16.11 -28.69
C TYR A 326 2.37 -15.50 -27.67
N SER A 327 2.05 -16.31 -26.64
CA SER A 327 1.44 -15.80 -25.42
C SER A 327 2.31 -14.68 -24.84
N ILE A 328 1.68 -13.60 -24.37
CA ILE A 328 2.40 -12.56 -23.62
C ILE A 328 3.02 -13.13 -22.33
N LEU A 329 2.48 -14.23 -21.80
CA LEU A 329 2.97 -14.93 -20.59
C LEU A 329 3.81 -16.18 -20.90
N LYS A 330 4.18 -16.42 -22.17
CA LYS A 330 5.04 -17.56 -22.55
C LYS A 330 6.30 -17.59 -21.68
N GLU A 331 6.68 -18.77 -21.16
CA GLU A 331 7.79 -19.01 -20.22
C GLU A 331 7.64 -18.33 -18.85
N GLY A 332 6.62 -17.48 -18.67
CA GLY A 332 6.26 -16.84 -17.42
C GLY A 332 5.35 -17.70 -16.55
N HIS A 333 4.60 -17.05 -15.66
CA HIS A 333 3.76 -17.69 -14.66
C HIS A 333 2.33 -17.13 -14.69
N ALA A 334 1.35 -18.00 -14.45
CA ALA A 334 -0.04 -17.58 -14.31
C ALA A 334 -0.78 -18.47 -13.32
N THR A 335 -1.84 -17.92 -12.75
CA THR A 335 -2.90 -18.68 -12.08
C THR A 335 -4.25 -18.34 -12.74
N GLY A 336 -5.32 -19.01 -12.32
CA GLY A 336 -6.65 -18.83 -12.88
C GLY A 336 -7.64 -19.76 -12.22
N PHE A 337 -8.91 -19.70 -12.63
CA PHE A 337 -9.95 -20.57 -12.07
C PHE A 337 -9.50 -22.05 -12.10
N PRO A 338 -9.51 -22.79 -10.97
CA PRO A 338 -8.94 -24.14 -10.90
C PRO A 338 -9.85 -25.20 -11.51
N GLU A 339 -10.13 -25.07 -12.80
CA GLU A 339 -10.74 -26.09 -13.65
C GLU A 339 -9.66 -26.85 -14.44
N SER A 340 -10.02 -28.03 -14.95
CA SER A 340 -9.10 -28.86 -15.75
C SER A 340 -8.53 -28.14 -16.95
N GLU A 341 -9.38 -27.32 -17.58
CA GLU A 341 -9.12 -26.56 -18.79
C GLU A 341 -8.01 -25.52 -18.54
N THR A 342 -7.92 -24.96 -17.33
CA THR A 342 -6.89 -23.98 -16.96
C THR A 342 -5.48 -24.54 -17.06
N ALA A 343 -5.23 -25.71 -16.48
CA ALA A 343 -3.93 -26.35 -16.60
C ALA A 343 -3.61 -26.72 -18.06
N GLU A 344 -4.60 -27.22 -18.80
CA GLU A 344 -4.43 -27.64 -20.20
C GLU A 344 -4.02 -26.48 -21.11
N TYR A 345 -4.73 -25.34 -21.09
CA TYR A 345 -4.36 -24.23 -21.97
C TYR A 345 -3.06 -23.55 -21.56
N LEU A 346 -2.73 -23.49 -20.26
CA LEU A 346 -1.47 -22.93 -19.80
C LEU A 346 -0.29 -23.78 -20.27
N GLU A 347 -0.38 -25.11 -20.17
CA GLU A 347 0.63 -26.03 -20.70
C GLU A 347 0.79 -25.86 -22.21
N LEU A 348 -0.32 -25.82 -22.97
CA LEU A 348 -0.30 -25.65 -24.43
C LEU A 348 0.33 -24.31 -24.88
N LEU A 349 0.24 -23.28 -24.04
CA LEU A 349 0.82 -21.95 -24.28
C LEU A 349 2.22 -21.80 -23.69
N ASN A 350 2.79 -22.87 -23.12
CA ASN A 350 4.08 -22.86 -22.42
C ASN A 350 4.13 -21.81 -21.31
N VAL A 351 3.05 -21.70 -20.52
CA VAL A 351 2.94 -20.84 -19.34
C VAL A 351 2.96 -21.73 -18.10
N ASN A 352 3.82 -21.42 -17.14
CA ASN A 352 3.94 -22.21 -15.93
C ASN A 352 2.74 -21.93 -15.00
N TYR A 353 1.89 -22.93 -14.79
CA TYR A 353 0.75 -22.81 -13.88
C TYR A 353 1.22 -22.80 -12.42
N ARG A 354 0.80 -21.78 -11.67
CA ARG A 354 1.08 -21.64 -10.22
C ARG A 354 -0.08 -22.14 -9.33
N GLY A 355 -1.07 -22.79 -9.93
CA GLY A 355 -2.12 -23.52 -9.21
C GLY A 355 -1.87 -25.02 -9.11
N GLU A 356 -2.59 -25.71 -8.23
CA GLU A 356 -2.51 -27.17 -8.15
C GLU A 356 -3.19 -27.83 -9.36
N GLU A 357 -2.51 -28.82 -9.96
CA GLU A 357 -3.10 -29.73 -10.93
C GLU A 357 -4.02 -30.73 -10.21
N THR A 358 -5.31 -30.71 -10.56
CA THR A 358 -6.34 -31.73 -10.33
C THR A 358 -7.22 -31.63 -9.06
N GLY A 359 -8.53 -31.47 -9.32
CA GLY A 359 -9.58 -32.35 -8.78
C GLY A 359 -10.05 -32.15 -7.35
N ASP A 360 -9.34 -31.41 -6.52
CA ASP A 360 -9.79 -31.06 -5.18
C ASP A 360 -9.94 -29.55 -5.07
N LEU A 361 -11.16 -29.09 -4.79
CA LEU A 361 -11.39 -27.75 -4.25
C LEU A 361 -10.76 -27.61 -2.85
N ALA A 362 -10.04 -28.62 -2.35
CA ALA A 362 -9.16 -28.53 -1.22
C ALA A 362 -8.12 -27.41 -1.44
N PHE A 363 -8.43 -26.27 -0.84
CA PHE A 363 -7.65 -25.40 0.06
C PHE A 363 -6.09 -25.48 0.15
N GLY A 364 -5.39 -26.29 -0.62
CA GLY A 364 -3.94 -26.54 -0.57
C GLY A 364 -3.11 -25.63 -1.49
N SER A 365 -1.99 -25.16 -0.92
CA SER A 365 -0.68 -24.78 -1.48
C SER A 365 -0.49 -23.89 -2.72
N SER A 366 -1.53 -23.43 -3.41
CA SER A 366 -1.37 -22.65 -4.66
C SER A 366 -1.26 -21.13 -4.47
N ASP A 367 -0.55 -20.46 -5.39
CA ASP A 367 -0.61 -19.01 -5.54
C ASP A 367 -2.03 -18.57 -5.96
N ARG A 368 -2.67 -17.73 -5.14
CA ARG A 368 -3.99 -17.14 -5.47
C ARG A 368 -3.86 -15.85 -6.26
N VAL A 369 -2.73 -15.16 -6.14
CA VAL A 369 -2.35 -13.98 -6.90
C VAL A 369 -0.94 -14.23 -7.41
N THR A 370 -0.78 -14.21 -8.73
CA THR A 370 0.50 -14.43 -9.40
C THR A 370 0.85 -13.18 -10.19
N ILE A 371 2.10 -12.76 -10.08
CA ILE A 371 2.68 -11.65 -10.84
C ILE A 371 3.70 -12.23 -11.81
N SER A 372 3.64 -11.81 -13.08
CA SER A 372 4.59 -12.22 -14.10
C SER A 372 4.95 -11.07 -15.03
N SER A 373 6.15 -11.16 -15.60
CA SER A 373 6.65 -10.29 -16.65
C SER A 373 6.23 -10.80 -18.04
N PRO A 374 6.02 -9.91 -19.03
CA PRO A 374 5.83 -10.28 -20.41
C PRO A 374 7.00 -11.11 -20.93
N HIS A 375 6.71 -11.98 -21.88
CA HIS A 375 7.73 -12.74 -22.59
C HIS A 375 8.71 -11.79 -23.31
N SER A 376 9.99 -12.17 -23.33
CA SER A 376 11.12 -11.39 -23.87
C SER A 376 10.96 -10.96 -25.35
N SER A 377 10.03 -11.55 -26.10
CA SER A 377 9.72 -11.12 -27.47
C SER A 377 8.82 -9.88 -27.56
N PHE A 378 8.23 -9.43 -26.45
CA PHE A 378 7.38 -8.25 -26.40
C PHE A 378 8.18 -6.93 -26.50
N GLY A 379 9.46 -6.94 -26.10
CA GLY A 379 10.37 -5.81 -26.10
C GLY A 379 11.67 -6.15 -25.37
N SER A 380 12.64 -5.21 -25.30
CA SER A 380 13.80 -5.36 -24.42
C SER A 380 13.32 -5.29 -22.96
N ASN A 381 12.86 -6.41 -22.41
CA ASN A 381 12.36 -6.52 -21.06
C ASN A 381 13.54 -6.55 -20.05
N THR A 382 14.30 -5.46 -19.99
CA THR A 382 15.07 -5.11 -18.80
C THR A 382 14.20 -4.40 -17.75
N GLY A 383 12.88 -4.30 -18.01
CA GLY A 383 11.86 -3.72 -17.13
C GLY A 383 10.76 -4.71 -16.79
N ASP A 384 10.39 -4.76 -15.52
CA ASP A 384 9.43 -5.69 -14.94
C ASP A 384 7.99 -5.19 -15.09
N TYR A 385 7.38 -5.47 -16.25
CA TYR A 385 5.97 -5.14 -16.48
C TYR A 385 5.07 -6.14 -15.78
N LYS A 386 4.03 -5.68 -15.10
CA LYS A 386 3.29 -6.54 -14.17
C LYS A 386 1.97 -7.01 -14.74
N ILE A 387 1.96 -8.27 -15.17
CA ILE A 387 0.73 -9.01 -15.47
C ILE A 387 0.33 -9.75 -14.20
N ILE A 388 -0.82 -9.37 -13.62
CA ILE A 388 -1.39 -10.01 -12.44
C ILE A 388 -2.49 -10.96 -12.88
N THR A 389 -2.43 -12.21 -12.43
CA THR A 389 -3.52 -13.18 -12.59
C THR A 389 -4.01 -13.64 -11.23
N THR A 390 -5.31 -13.84 -11.07
CA THR A 390 -5.89 -14.34 -9.81
C THR A 390 -6.63 -15.65 -10.00
N ARG A 391 -6.58 -16.51 -8.98
CA ARG A 391 -7.12 -17.87 -9.04
C ARG A 391 -8.64 -17.91 -8.96
N ASP A 392 -9.25 -17.08 -8.13
CA ASP A 392 -10.64 -17.28 -7.70
C ASP A 392 -11.35 -15.98 -7.32
N TRP A 393 -12.63 -16.13 -7.01
CA TRP A 393 -13.57 -15.04 -6.70
C TRP A 393 -13.64 -14.67 -5.21
N TYR A 394 -12.81 -15.27 -4.35
CA TYR A 394 -12.95 -15.03 -2.92
C TYR A 394 -12.65 -13.57 -2.60
N SER A 395 -13.47 -12.96 -1.74
CA SER A 395 -13.35 -11.54 -1.40
C SER A 395 -11.94 -11.16 -0.92
N GLN A 396 -11.31 -12.05 -0.17
CA GLN A 396 -9.93 -11.91 0.29
C GLN A 396 -8.89 -11.96 -0.83
N THR A 397 -9.08 -12.83 -1.83
CA THR A 397 -8.21 -12.92 -3.01
C THR A 397 -8.28 -11.63 -3.83
N VAL A 398 -9.50 -11.11 -4.04
CA VAL A 398 -9.72 -9.86 -4.79
C VAL A 398 -9.11 -8.67 -4.06
N ALA A 399 -9.29 -8.57 -2.74
CA ALA A 399 -8.67 -7.52 -1.92
C ALA A 399 -7.13 -7.61 -1.97
N HIS A 400 -6.55 -8.81 -1.84
CA HIS A 400 -5.11 -9.00 -1.95
C HIS A 400 -4.57 -8.61 -3.34
N ALA A 401 -5.30 -8.96 -4.40
CA ALA A 401 -4.93 -8.61 -5.77
C ALA A 401 -5.03 -7.10 -6.03
N ALA A 402 -6.07 -6.43 -5.51
CA ALA A 402 -6.21 -4.98 -5.58
C ALA A 402 -5.05 -4.28 -4.85
N ARG A 403 -4.68 -4.76 -3.66
CA ARG A 403 -3.52 -4.23 -2.92
C ARG A 403 -2.21 -4.47 -3.66
N SER A 404 -2.05 -5.64 -4.30
CA SER A 404 -0.87 -5.95 -5.12
C SER A 404 -0.78 -5.05 -6.35
N LEU A 405 -1.91 -4.77 -7.02
CA LEU A 405 -1.99 -3.82 -8.13
C LEU A 405 -1.58 -2.42 -7.69
N LEU A 406 -2.16 -1.93 -6.59
CA LEU A 406 -1.83 -0.62 -6.05
C LEU A 406 -0.37 -0.52 -5.63
N ASN A 407 0.20 -1.57 -5.03
CA ASN A 407 1.64 -1.61 -4.73
C ASN A 407 2.48 -1.42 -5.99
N ILE A 408 2.06 -2.00 -7.12
CA ILE A 408 2.78 -1.82 -8.37
C ILE A 408 2.70 -0.37 -8.82
N ILE A 409 1.48 0.19 -8.91
CA ILE A 409 1.26 1.55 -9.40
C ILE A 409 1.95 2.60 -8.50
N GLU A 410 1.89 2.42 -7.19
CA GLU A 410 2.41 3.39 -6.21
C GLU A 410 3.94 3.36 -6.07
N THR A 411 4.62 2.26 -6.44
CA THR A 411 6.02 2.06 -6.06
C THR A 411 6.97 1.78 -7.21
N HIS A 412 6.44 1.41 -8.39
CA HIS A 412 7.28 1.22 -9.57
C HIS A 412 7.61 2.56 -10.21
N PRO A 413 8.91 2.87 -10.38
CA PRO A 413 9.30 4.08 -11.09
C PRO A 413 8.92 4.00 -12.56
N ASN A 414 8.66 5.14 -13.17
CA ASN A 414 8.51 5.24 -14.61
C ASN A 414 9.86 5.04 -15.32
N ALA A 415 9.84 4.82 -16.63
CA ALA A 415 11.04 4.53 -17.42
C ALA A 415 12.12 5.63 -17.32
N SER A 416 11.73 6.90 -17.15
CA SER A 416 12.70 8.00 -17.02
C SER A 416 13.39 7.99 -15.67
N GLU A 417 12.68 7.66 -14.59
CA GLU A 417 13.21 7.50 -13.24
C GLU A 417 14.16 6.30 -13.15
N LEU A 418 13.79 5.13 -13.73
CA LEU A 418 14.65 3.95 -13.75
C LEU A 418 16.01 4.21 -14.42
N SER A 419 16.02 5.06 -15.47
CA SER A 419 17.23 5.42 -16.19
C SER A 419 18.05 6.55 -15.54
N SER A 420 17.53 7.17 -14.48
CA SER A 420 18.19 8.28 -13.81
C SER A 420 19.37 7.81 -12.96
N ALA A 421 20.42 8.64 -12.89
CA ALA A 421 21.55 8.35 -12.03
C ALA A 421 21.16 8.58 -10.56
N VAL A 422 21.46 7.63 -9.69
CA VAL A 422 21.28 7.74 -8.24
C VAL A 422 22.65 7.88 -7.58
N SER A 423 22.89 9.01 -6.92
CA SER A 423 24.12 9.20 -6.14
C SER A 423 23.99 8.52 -4.77
N VAL A 424 24.99 7.71 -4.43
CA VAL A 424 24.98 6.81 -3.27
C VAL A 424 26.22 7.06 -2.42
N LEU A 425 26.03 7.27 -1.12
CA LEU A 425 27.10 7.28 -0.13
C LEU A 425 27.05 6.00 0.71
N ILE A 426 28.14 5.24 0.76
CA ILE A 426 28.28 4.08 1.65
C ILE A 426 29.10 4.48 2.88
N LEU A 427 28.47 4.48 4.06
CA LEU A 427 29.16 4.65 5.35
C LEU A 427 29.55 3.26 5.89
N HIS A 428 30.84 3.01 6.11
CA HIS A 428 31.33 1.67 6.51
C HIS A 428 32.49 1.70 7.51
N GLY A 429 32.92 0.51 7.96
CA GLY A 429 34.07 0.33 8.86
C GLY A 429 35.36 -0.21 8.21
N GLY A 430 35.37 -0.42 6.89
CA GLY A 430 36.53 -0.87 6.12
C GLY A 430 36.35 -2.31 5.61
N PRO A 431 37.30 -2.83 4.82
CA PRO A 431 37.20 -4.19 4.29
C PRO A 431 37.46 -5.22 5.38
N VAL A 432 36.91 -6.42 5.22
CA VAL A 432 37.18 -7.53 6.12
C VAL A 432 38.65 -7.95 5.99
N ASN A 433 39.32 -8.12 7.13
CA ASN A 433 40.67 -8.66 7.20
C ASN A 433 40.62 -10.09 7.79
N PRO A 434 40.72 -11.15 6.96
CA PRO A 434 40.64 -12.54 7.42
C PRO A 434 41.71 -12.94 8.45
N GLU A 435 42.81 -12.19 8.54
CA GLU A 435 43.89 -12.45 9.50
C GLU A 435 43.60 -11.84 10.89
N ASP A 436 42.67 -10.90 10.99
CA ASP A 436 42.39 -10.10 12.19
C ASP A 436 40.89 -9.92 12.47
N CYS A 437 40.03 -10.69 11.82
CA CYS A 437 38.59 -10.62 12.04
C CYS A 437 38.16 -11.54 13.18
N GLY A 438 37.54 -10.93 14.20
CA GLY A 438 37.10 -11.63 15.40
C GLY A 438 36.23 -10.74 16.29
N VAL A 439 35.38 -11.37 17.09
CA VAL A 439 34.42 -10.71 17.99
C VAL A 439 35.02 -9.72 18.99
N SER A 440 36.30 -9.89 19.31
CA SER A 440 37.03 -9.01 20.24
C SER A 440 37.75 -7.86 19.54
N ASN A 441 37.82 -7.88 18.21
CA ASN A 441 38.49 -6.85 17.44
C ASN A 441 37.47 -5.92 16.80
N THR A 442 37.10 -4.90 17.55
CA THR A 442 36.10 -3.91 17.14
C THR A 442 36.72 -2.66 16.52
N THR A 443 38.05 -2.55 16.49
CA THR A 443 38.76 -1.29 16.21
C THR A 443 39.59 -1.29 14.94
N THR A 444 40.11 -2.44 14.51
CA THR A 444 40.94 -2.52 13.28
C THR A 444 40.28 -3.31 12.16
N ASN A 445 39.12 -3.91 12.44
CA ASN A 445 38.37 -4.69 11.48
C ASN A 445 36.88 -4.62 11.86
N ASP A 446 36.02 -4.29 10.89
CA ASP A 446 34.60 -4.05 11.17
C ASP A 446 33.78 -5.31 11.40
N VAL A 447 34.18 -6.45 10.83
CA VAL A 447 33.30 -7.63 10.75
C VAL A 447 33.86 -8.84 11.51
N PRO A 448 33.13 -9.44 12.45
CA PRO A 448 33.70 -10.43 13.39
C PRO A 448 34.06 -11.82 12.86
N CYS A 449 33.81 -12.17 11.58
CA CYS A 449 34.09 -13.49 10.98
C CYS A 449 33.56 -14.69 11.78
N ASN A 450 32.28 -14.65 12.15
CA ASN A 450 31.66 -15.54 13.13
C ASN A 450 31.64 -17.00 12.70
N PHE A 451 31.62 -17.22 11.39
CA PHE A 451 31.45 -18.53 10.77
C PHE A 451 32.75 -19.15 10.25
N GLY A 452 33.83 -18.37 10.20
CA GLY A 452 35.13 -18.84 9.76
C GLY A 452 35.93 -17.76 9.04
N THR A 453 37.12 -18.14 8.60
CA THR A 453 38.01 -17.28 7.80
C THR A 453 38.35 -17.89 6.43
N LEU A 454 37.65 -18.98 6.07
CA LEU A 454 37.71 -19.52 4.72
C LEU A 454 36.92 -18.60 3.78
N PRO A 455 37.28 -18.47 2.49
CA PRO A 455 36.61 -17.57 1.56
C PRO A 455 35.08 -17.69 1.56
N ASP A 456 34.54 -18.90 1.59
CA ASP A 456 33.08 -19.14 1.55
C ASP A 456 32.36 -18.87 2.89
N ASP A 457 33.13 -18.69 3.98
CA ASP A 457 32.65 -18.41 5.34
C ASP A 457 32.85 -16.94 5.74
N LEU A 458 33.55 -16.16 4.90
CA LEU A 458 33.80 -14.75 5.19
C LEU A 458 32.52 -13.95 5.00
N PRO A 459 32.27 -12.98 5.90
CA PRO A 459 31.14 -12.10 5.77
C PRO A 459 31.36 -11.07 4.65
N ALA A 460 30.26 -10.50 4.18
CA ALA A 460 30.27 -9.41 3.22
C ALA A 460 30.69 -8.10 3.89
N ASP A 461 31.67 -7.42 3.32
CA ASP A 461 32.01 -6.04 3.69
C ASP A 461 31.47 -5.05 2.64
N TYR A 462 31.78 -3.77 2.83
CA TYR A 462 31.31 -2.71 1.92
C TYR A 462 31.79 -2.89 0.47
N THR A 463 32.90 -3.61 0.22
CA THR A 463 33.41 -3.80 -1.15
C THR A 463 32.48 -4.69 -1.96
N HIS A 464 31.83 -5.66 -1.33
CA HIS A 464 30.83 -6.52 -1.98
C HIS A 464 29.56 -5.74 -2.32
N LEU A 465 29.15 -4.83 -1.43
CA LEU A 465 28.03 -3.92 -1.69
C LEU A 465 28.37 -2.93 -2.81
N GLN A 466 29.57 -2.37 -2.83
CA GLN A 466 30.05 -1.51 -3.89
C GLN A 466 30.06 -2.26 -5.24
N ASP A 467 30.68 -3.44 -5.28
CA ASP A 467 30.73 -4.30 -6.47
C ASP A 467 29.31 -4.62 -6.98
N LEU A 468 28.37 -4.97 -6.07
CA LEU A 468 26.97 -5.22 -6.43
C LEU A 468 26.31 -4.03 -7.14
N LEU A 469 26.60 -2.79 -6.70
CA LEU A 469 26.03 -1.59 -7.28
C LEU A 469 26.76 -1.19 -8.59
N GLU A 470 28.07 -1.42 -8.70
CA GLU A 470 28.86 -1.13 -9.91
C GLU A 470 28.64 -2.16 -11.04
N ASP A 471 28.29 -3.40 -10.68
CA ASP A 471 28.12 -4.50 -11.63
C ASP A 471 26.90 -4.34 -12.53
N SER A 472 27.04 -4.84 -13.76
CA SER A 472 25.92 -4.96 -14.69
C SER A 472 24.95 -6.06 -14.23
N SER A 473 23.66 -5.72 -14.12
CA SER A 473 22.60 -6.68 -13.84
C SER A 473 22.01 -7.24 -15.16
N PRO A 474 21.62 -8.53 -15.20
CA PRO A 474 20.81 -9.05 -16.29
C PRO A 474 19.34 -8.61 -16.21
N PHE A 475 18.91 -8.02 -15.09
CA PHE A 475 17.51 -7.67 -14.82
C PHE A 475 17.23 -6.17 -14.85
N ASP A 476 18.26 -5.33 -14.89
CA ASP A 476 18.14 -3.89 -14.85
C ASP A 476 19.31 -3.19 -15.57
N ASP A 477 19.15 -1.90 -15.82
CA ASP A 477 20.18 -0.99 -16.33
C ASP A 477 20.42 0.20 -15.39
N PHE A 478 20.26 -0.01 -14.08
CA PHE A 478 20.39 1.04 -13.07
C PHE A 478 21.77 1.69 -13.10
N ASN A 479 21.79 3.00 -12.85
CA ASN A 479 23.00 3.81 -12.87
C ASN A 479 23.28 4.38 -11.48
N PHE A 480 24.19 3.76 -10.75
CA PHE A 480 24.61 4.22 -9.43
C PHE A 480 25.94 4.99 -9.52
N VAL A 481 26.01 6.13 -8.83
CA VAL A 481 27.24 6.93 -8.67
C VAL A 481 27.65 6.84 -7.21
N ILE A 482 28.68 6.04 -6.92
CA ILE A 482 29.00 5.62 -5.55
C ILE A 482 30.18 6.41 -5.00
N GLU A 483 30.04 6.91 -3.79
CA GLU A 483 31.13 7.36 -2.93
C GLU A 483 31.09 6.54 -1.62
N GLU A 484 32.24 6.37 -0.98
CA GLU A 484 32.37 5.64 0.29
C GLU A 484 33.11 6.46 1.33
N VAL A 485 32.76 6.25 2.59
CA VAL A 485 33.48 6.80 3.74
C VAL A 485 33.65 5.71 4.80
N ASN A 486 34.90 5.34 5.05
CA ASN A 486 35.27 4.66 6.27
C ASN A 486 35.14 5.61 7.47
N ILE A 487 34.14 5.40 8.33
CA ILE A 487 33.86 6.31 9.44
C ILE A 487 34.85 6.19 10.61
N THR A 488 35.88 5.35 10.47
CA THR A 488 36.98 5.20 11.44
C THR A 488 38.28 5.88 10.99
N ASP A 489 38.31 6.41 9.77
CA ASP A 489 39.45 7.11 9.18
C ASP A 489 39.31 8.65 9.30
N GLU A 490 40.11 9.41 8.54
CA GLU A 490 39.98 10.86 8.46
C GLU A 490 38.68 11.24 7.72
N LEU A 491 37.81 11.97 8.42
CA LEU A 491 36.45 12.25 7.96
C LEU A 491 36.39 13.52 7.08
N PRO A 492 35.50 13.55 6.06
CA PRO A 492 35.31 14.73 5.20
C PRO A 492 34.51 15.86 5.87
N TYR A 493 34.11 15.68 7.12
CA TYR A 493 33.33 16.60 7.94
C TYR A 493 33.87 16.63 9.38
N ASN A 494 33.48 17.65 10.14
CA ASN A 494 33.74 17.69 11.57
C ASN A 494 32.79 16.74 12.33
N GLU A 495 33.32 15.64 12.90
CA GLU A 495 32.54 14.65 13.66
C GLU A 495 31.83 15.20 14.90
N ASP A 496 32.27 16.36 15.40
CA ASP A 496 31.66 17.04 16.54
C ASP A 496 30.46 17.93 16.14
N SER A 497 30.15 18.05 14.84
CA SER A 497 29.08 18.91 14.32
C SER A 497 28.02 18.14 13.55
N VAL A 498 26.84 18.00 14.15
CA VAL A 498 25.65 17.41 13.51
C VAL A 498 25.31 18.12 12.19
N ASP A 499 25.36 19.45 12.18
CA ASP A 499 25.09 20.27 10.99
C ASP A 499 26.03 19.97 9.82
N GLU A 500 27.35 19.86 10.08
CA GLU A 500 28.32 19.56 9.03
C GLU A 500 28.17 18.13 8.51
N ILE A 501 27.89 17.15 9.39
CA ILE A 501 27.61 15.77 8.99
C ILE A 501 26.35 15.74 8.11
N ARG A 502 25.24 16.32 8.57
CA ARG A 502 23.97 16.36 7.81
C ARG A 502 24.14 17.06 6.46
N ALA A 503 24.91 18.16 6.41
CA ALA A 503 25.19 18.86 5.17
C ALA A 503 26.00 17.99 4.18
N PHE A 504 26.92 17.16 4.67
CA PHE A 504 27.64 16.20 3.84
C PHE A 504 26.72 15.08 3.33
N LEU A 505 25.87 14.52 4.20
CA LEU A 505 24.89 13.48 3.83
C LEU A 505 23.90 13.98 2.76
N GLY A 506 23.42 15.22 2.88
CA GLY A 506 22.44 15.83 1.97
C GLY A 506 22.93 16.11 0.54
N VAL A 507 24.17 15.76 0.20
CA VAL A 507 24.69 15.83 -1.18
C VAL A 507 24.27 14.62 -2.01
N TYR A 508 23.93 13.50 -1.36
CA TYR A 508 23.63 12.23 -2.00
C TYR A 508 22.13 11.99 -2.05
N ASP A 509 21.67 11.30 -3.09
CA ASP A 509 20.27 10.88 -3.18
C ASP A 509 19.97 9.77 -2.15
N VAL A 510 20.95 8.89 -1.88
CA VAL A 510 20.84 7.77 -0.93
C VAL A 510 22.09 7.63 -0.06
N VAL A 511 21.89 7.42 1.23
CA VAL A 511 22.94 7.00 2.17
C VAL A 511 22.70 5.52 2.52
N ILE A 512 23.72 4.69 2.42
CA ILE A 512 23.72 3.31 2.90
C ILE A 512 24.59 3.23 4.14
N PHE A 513 24.01 2.80 5.26
CA PHE A 513 24.75 2.56 6.48
C PHE A 513 25.10 1.07 6.57
N TYR A 514 26.38 0.76 6.32
CA TYR A 514 26.90 -0.61 6.20
C TYR A 514 28.07 -0.82 7.14
N LYS A 515 27.79 -0.92 8.44
CA LYS A 515 28.83 -1.02 9.46
C LYS A 515 28.44 -1.88 10.65
N HIS A 516 29.19 -2.94 10.89
CA HIS A 516 28.87 -3.95 11.90
C HIS A 516 29.22 -3.52 13.33
N TRP A 517 30.36 -2.88 13.61
CA TRP A 517 30.66 -2.41 14.99
C TRP A 517 30.21 -0.97 15.24
N ALA A 518 29.88 -0.61 16.49
CA ALA A 518 29.61 0.79 16.84
C ALA A 518 30.87 1.67 16.92
N THR A 519 32.08 1.11 16.82
CA THR A 519 33.31 1.91 16.83
C THR A 519 33.31 2.95 15.72
N GLY A 520 33.42 4.25 16.06
CA GLY A 520 33.32 5.36 15.10
C GLY A 520 31.88 5.86 14.85
N VAL A 521 30.86 5.14 15.33
CA VAL A 521 29.46 5.58 15.27
C VAL A 521 29.17 6.51 16.46
N THR A 522 29.47 7.79 16.30
CA THR A 522 29.25 8.79 17.34
C THR A 522 27.76 9.12 17.50
N THR A 523 27.36 9.66 18.66
CA THR A 523 26.00 10.19 18.86
C THR A 523 25.66 11.28 17.85
N ASN A 524 26.63 12.12 17.48
CA ASN A 524 26.43 13.16 16.48
C ASN A 524 26.16 12.60 15.08
N LEU A 525 26.85 11.53 14.68
CA LEU A 525 26.57 10.86 13.41
C LEU A 525 25.16 10.28 13.38
N GLN A 526 24.72 9.64 14.47
CA GLN A 526 23.38 9.07 14.54
C GLN A 526 22.30 10.16 14.52
N ASN A 527 22.49 11.25 15.28
CA ASN A 527 21.59 12.41 15.22
C ASN A 527 21.56 13.05 13.83
N ALA A 528 22.71 13.15 13.16
CA ALA A 528 22.78 13.71 11.81
C ALA A 528 22.07 12.83 10.78
N LEU A 529 22.13 11.50 10.92
CA LEU A 529 21.37 10.57 10.09
C LEU A 529 19.87 10.70 10.34
N LEU A 530 19.46 10.85 11.60
CA LEU A 530 18.06 11.09 11.96
C LEU A 530 17.55 12.40 11.37
N GLU A 531 18.25 13.51 11.60
CA GLU A 531 17.90 14.81 11.03
C GLU A 531 17.99 14.82 9.49
N TYR A 532 18.94 14.09 8.90
CA TYR A 532 19.03 13.95 7.45
C TYR A 532 17.76 13.33 6.87
N VAL A 533 17.29 12.21 7.45
CA VAL A 533 16.07 11.54 6.99
C VAL A 533 14.85 12.42 7.24
N ASP A 534 14.72 12.99 8.43
CA ASP A 534 13.63 13.92 8.78
C ASP A 534 13.53 15.10 7.80
N ASN A 535 14.66 15.52 7.20
CA ASN A 535 14.70 16.60 6.21
C ASN A 535 14.66 16.11 4.75
N GLY A 536 14.06 14.95 4.48
CA GLY A 536 13.87 14.42 3.13
C GLY A 536 15.00 13.52 2.62
N GLY A 537 15.94 13.18 3.48
CA GLY A 537 17.03 12.25 3.18
C GLY A 537 16.57 10.81 3.09
N ASN A 538 17.30 10.00 2.30
CA ASN A 538 16.97 8.60 2.11
C ASN A 538 18.08 7.70 2.67
N LEU A 539 17.70 6.72 3.50
CA LEU A 539 18.63 5.86 4.23
C LEU A 539 18.29 4.37 4.06
N LEU A 540 19.30 3.59 3.69
CA LEU A 540 19.26 2.12 3.65
C LEU A 540 20.12 1.54 4.76
N GLY A 541 19.51 0.72 5.62
CA GLY A 541 20.22 -0.14 6.57
C GLY A 541 20.17 -1.60 6.11
N ILE A 542 21.32 -2.25 6.05
CA ILE A 542 21.46 -3.67 5.71
C ILE A 542 22.26 -4.35 6.81
N HIS A 543 21.84 -5.54 7.25
CA HIS A 543 22.47 -6.46 8.22
C HIS A 543 23.47 -5.82 9.20
N HIS A 544 24.67 -5.50 8.71
CA HIS A 544 25.79 -4.88 9.42
C HIS A 544 25.38 -3.56 10.08
N GLY A 545 24.72 -2.68 9.34
CA GLY A 545 24.25 -1.38 9.83
C GLY A 545 23.19 -1.47 10.94
N LEU A 546 22.65 -2.65 11.21
CA LEU A 546 21.46 -2.86 12.03
C LEU A 546 21.76 -3.61 13.34
N TYR A 547 22.91 -4.28 13.43
CA TYR A 547 23.36 -4.89 14.67
C TYR A 547 23.68 -3.80 15.72
N ASP A 548 23.14 -3.89 16.93
CA ASP A 548 23.46 -2.96 18.01
C ASP A 548 24.29 -3.64 19.11
N ASP A 549 25.57 -3.28 19.20
CA ASP A 549 26.50 -3.63 20.29
C ASP A 549 26.44 -2.64 21.47
N ASN A 550 25.31 -1.95 21.64
CA ASN A 550 25.04 -0.84 22.58
C ASN A 550 25.67 0.50 22.17
N GLY A 551 25.77 0.76 20.89
CA GLY A 551 26.32 2.01 20.37
C GLY A 551 25.62 2.55 19.13
N LYS A 552 24.62 1.84 18.60
CA LYS A 552 23.80 2.23 17.43
C LYS A 552 22.34 2.51 17.78
N THR A 553 22.06 2.73 19.06
CA THR A 553 20.70 2.80 19.61
C THR A 553 19.80 3.80 18.92
N ILE A 554 20.29 4.98 18.50
CA ILE A 554 19.43 5.98 17.85
C ILE A 554 19.00 5.49 16.46
N LEU A 555 19.93 4.92 15.69
CA LEU A 555 19.63 4.34 14.38
C LEU A 555 18.63 3.18 14.48
N THR A 556 18.86 2.25 15.41
CA THR A 556 18.03 1.05 15.54
C THR A 556 16.70 1.34 16.24
N ASP A 557 16.70 2.14 17.31
CA ASP A 557 15.51 2.40 18.12
C ASP A 557 14.62 3.51 17.56
N GLU A 558 15.19 4.62 17.09
CA GLU A 558 14.40 5.82 16.72
C GLU A 558 14.06 5.80 15.22
N LEU A 559 15.03 5.50 14.34
CA LEU A 559 14.78 5.47 12.89
C LEU A 559 14.10 4.17 12.44
N PHE A 560 14.74 3.02 12.68
CA PHE A 560 14.23 1.74 12.19
C PHE A 560 13.17 1.10 13.10
N GLU A 561 13.08 1.52 14.36
CA GLU A 561 12.20 0.98 15.41
C GLU A 561 12.26 -0.55 15.56
N ILE A 562 13.46 -1.12 15.38
CA ILE A 562 13.77 -2.54 15.60
C ILE A 562 14.97 -2.63 16.53
N ALA A 563 14.89 -3.51 17.53
CA ALA A 563 16.00 -3.81 18.42
C ALA A 563 16.27 -5.31 18.53
N SER A 564 17.53 -5.66 18.76
CA SER A 564 17.93 -6.97 19.27
C SER A 564 18.41 -6.84 20.71
N ALA A 565 18.15 -7.83 21.57
CA ALA A 565 18.66 -7.78 22.95
C ALA A 565 20.20 -7.89 22.96
N ALA A 566 20.90 -6.85 23.42
CA ALA A 566 22.35 -6.66 23.34
C ALA A 566 23.25 -7.73 24.02
N SER A 567 22.68 -8.73 24.72
CA SER A 567 23.44 -9.66 25.57
C SER A 567 23.54 -11.09 25.03
N THR A 568 22.97 -11.39 23.87
CA THR A 568 22.95 -12.75 23.33
C THR A 568 23.25 -12.77 21.85
N TRP A 569 24.53 -12.66 21.52
CA TRP A 569 25.12 -13.28 20.32
C TRP A 569 24.69 -14.76 20.14
N SER A 570 24.19 -15.39 21.20
CA SER A 570 23.54 -16.70 21.15
C SER A 570 22.17 -16.60 20.44
N GLY A 571 22.18 -16.77 19.13
CA GLY A 571 20.94 -16.81 18.35
C GLY A 571 21.12 -16.69 16.84
N SER A 572 22.32 -16.34 16.38
CA SER A 572 22.63 -16.26 14.97
C SER A 572 23.28 -17.55 14.47
N SER A 573 22.79 -18.05 13.35
CA SER A 573 23.29 -19.24 12.68
C SER A 573 23.08 -19.07 11.19
N LEU A 574 24.06 -19.46 10.40
CA LEU A 574 23.83 -19.67 8.97
C LEU A 574 22.81 -20.80 8.82
N THR A 575 21.68 -20.50 8.21
CA THR A 575 20.60 -21.46 8.01
C THR A 575 19.90 -21.21 6.69
N ASP A 576 19.37 -22.28 6.11
CA ASP A 576 18.42 -22.17 5.00
C ASP A 576 17.08 -21.71 5.55
N TYR A 577 16.50 -20.69 4.94
CA TYR A 577 15.13 -20.25 5.20
C TYR A 577 14.54 -19.59 3.96
N ASN A 578 13.23 -19.36 3.99
CA ASN A 578 12.55 -18.61 2.95
C ASN A 578 12.32 -17.19 3.43
N LEU A 579 12.80 -16.21 2.64
CA LEU A 579 12.40 -14.82 2.74
C LEU A 579 11.07 -14.67 1.99
N VAL A 580 10.00 -14.47 2.75
CA VAL A 580 8.62 -14.45 2.29
C VAL A 580 8.21 -13.02 1.97
N VAL A 581 7.58 -12.80 0.82
CA VAL A 581 7.15 -11.47 0.38
C VAL A 581 5.75 -11.15 0.92
N THR A 582 5.67 -10.26 1.91
CA THR A 582 4.42 -9.90 2.59
C THR A 582 3.71 -8.72 1.95
N ASN A 583 4.47 -7.89 1.22
CA ASN A 583 3.94 -6.78 0.43
C ASN A 583 4.16 -7.07 -1.07
N LEU A 584 3.40 -8.03 -1.60
CA LEU A 584 3.50 -8.48 -2.99
C LEU A 584 3.20 -7.32 -3.95
N GLY A 585 3.99 -7.21 -5.02
CA GLY A 585 3.86 -6.15 -6.03
C GLY A 585 4.63 -4.87 -5.71
N HIS A 586 5.24 -4.75 -4.51
CA HIS A 586 6.13 -3.63 -4.24
C HIS A 586 7.38 -3.71 -5.14
N PHE A 587 7.91 -2.58 -5.61
CA PHE A 587 9.08 -2.52 -6.49
C PHE A 587 10.28 -3.27 -5.90
N ILE A 588 10.66 -2.94 -4.66
CA ILE A 588 11.75 -3.60 -3.91
C ILE A 588 11.63 -5.14 -3.91
N SER A 589 10.42 -5.67 -3.74
CA SER A 589 10.20 -7.11 -3.55
C SER A 589 9.86 -7.88 -4.82
N THR A 590 9.66 -7.19 -5.95
CA THR A 590 9.24 -7.85 -7.20
C THR A 590 10.07 -7.49 -8.42
N TYR A 591 10.65 -6.29 -8.53
CA TYR A 591 11.38 -5.86 -9.73
C TYR A 591 12.58 -6.75 -10.05
N GLY A 592 12.52 -7.49 -11.16
CA GLY A 592 13.63 -8.36 -11.59
C GLY A 592 13.85 -9.57 -10.68
N ILE A 593 12.88 -9.91 -9.83
CA ILE A 593 13.00 -10.96 -8.83
C ILE A 593 12.20 -12.20 -9.25
N THR A 594 12.87 -13.35 -9.32
CA THR A 594 12.20 -14.62 -9.61
C THR A 594 11.67 -15.26 -8.33
N LEU A 595 10.36 -15.14 -8.11
CA LEU A 595 9.68 -15.69 -6.93
C LEU A 595 9.43 -17.20 -7.07
N GLN A 596 9.67 -17.94 -5.98
CA GLN A 596 9.34 -19.36 -5.88
C GLN A 596 7.85 -19.56 -5.53
N ASN A 597 7.37 -20.80 -5.69
CA ASN A 597 6.00 -21.17 -5.35
C ASN A 597 5.68 -20.75 -3.92
N ALA A 598 4.45 -20.29 -3.69
CA ALA A 598 4.09 -19.84 -2.37
C ALA A 598 4.23 -20.92 -1.30
N VAL A 599 4.70 -20.49 -0.13
CA VAL A 599 4.80 -21.32 1.06
C VAL A 599 3.75 -20.89 2.06
N GLU A 600 3.18 -21.86 2.77
CA GLU A 600 2.26 -21.59 3.87
C GLU A 600 3.00 -20.81 4.97
N SER A 601 2.40 -19.71 5.43
CA SER A 601 2.87 -19.01 6.62
C SER A 601 3.01 -19.99 7.81
N PRO A 602 4.12 -19.94 8.55
CA PRO A 602 4.22 -20.59 9.85
C PRO A 602 3.04 -20.22 10.75
N ILE A 603 2.49 -21.22 11.46
CA ILE A 603 1.36 -21.07 12.42
C ILE A 603 1.65 -20.02 13.50
N ASN A 604 2.92 -19.75 13.78
CA ASN A 604 3.37 -18.84 14.84
C ASN A 604 3.54 -17.39 14.38
N TRP A 605 3.22 -17.03 13.13
CA TRP A 605 3.14 -15.64 12.66
C TRP A 605 1.95 -14.86 13.28
N THR A 606 1.48 -15.29 14.45
CA THR A 606 0.40 -14.65 15.22
C THR A 606 0.87 -13.35 15.90
N SER A 607 2.09 -12.86 15.62
CA SER A 607 2.64 -11.64 16.19
C SER A 607 2.37 -10.42 15.31
N THR A 608 2.50 -9.24 15.92
CA THR A 608 2.35 -7.94 15.28
C THR A 608 3.56 -7.60 14.41
N PRO A 609 3.39 -7.02 13.22
CA PRO A 609 2.11 -6.59 12.64
C PRO A 609 1.24 -7.76 12.17
N SER A 610 -0.07 -7.63 12.39
CA SER A 610 -1.06 -8.47 11.71
C SER A 610 -0.84 -8.32 10.21
N GLN A 611 -0.51 -9.42 9.52
CA GLN A 611 -0.49 -9.38 8.07
C GLN A 611 -1.92 -9.33 7.55
N SER A 612 -2.28 -8.20 6.97
CA SER A 612 -3.51 -7.86 6.24
C SER A 612 -3.64 -8.67 4.94
N GLY A 613 -3.39 -9.96 5.01
CA GLY A 613 -3.13 -10.82 3.86
C GLY A 613 -3.50 -12.24 4.18
N ASN A 614 -4.77 -12.46 4.55
CA ASN A 614 -5.33 -13.81 4.64
C ASN A 614 -4.64 -14.69 5.71
N PRO A 615 -4.83 -14.42 7.02
CA PRO A 615 -4.22 -15.18 8.14
C PRO A 615 -4.66 -16.64 8.23
N SER A 616 -5.40 -17.18 7.25
CA SER A 616 -5.86 -18.56 7.29
C SER A 616 -5.58 -19.37 6.05
N TYR A 617 -5.02 -18.80 4.98
CA TYR A 617 -4.26 -19.52 3.95
C TYR A 617 -3.28 -18.56 3.27
N SER A 618 -2.35 -18.07 4.09
CA SER A 618 -1.22 -17.20 3.81
C SER A 618 -0.14 -17.90 2.97
N HIS A 619 -0.49 -18.28 1.75
CA HIS A 619 0.50 -18.72 0.76
C HIS A 619 1.14 -17.48 0.17
N TYR A 620 2.40 -17.26 0.52
CA TYR A 620 3.18 -16.13 0.03
C TYR A 620 4.32 -16.60 -0.86
N PRO A 621 4.55 -15.92 -1.99
CA PRO A 621 5.76 -16.14 -2.76
C PRO A 621 6.99 -15.83 -1.91
N ASN A 622 8.08 -16.52 -2.22
CA ASN A 622 9.28 -16.46 -1.40
C ASN A 622 10.56 -16.57 -2.22
N ILE A 623 11.64 -16.27 -1.55
CA ILE A 623 13.01 -16.37 -2.03
C ILE A 623 13.76 -17.26 -1.04
N PRO A 624 14.18 -18.47 -1.43
CA PRO A 624 15.08 -19.28 -0.63
C PRO A 624 16.41 -18.55 -0.47
N ILE A 625 16.88 -18.48 0.77
CA ILE A 625 18.14 -17.83 1.13
C ILE A 625 18.88 -18.69 2.15
N TYR A 626 20.20 -18.71 2.02
CA TYR A 626 21.11 -19.27 3.02
C TYR A 626 21.93 -18.13 3.59
N ASP A 627 21.65 -17.73 4.82
CA ASP A 627 22.26 -16.55 5.43
C ASP A 627 22.20 -16.58 6.97
N GLU A 628 22.89 -15.64 7.61
CA GLU A 628 22.74 -15.38 9.03
C GLU A 628 21.37 -14.73 9.31
N ILE A 629 20.70 -15.22 10.36
CA ILE A 629 19.43 -14.67 10.81
C ILE A 629 19.49 -14.35 12.31
N TYR A 630 19.10 -13.13 12.65
CA TYR A 630 18.93 -12.67 14.02
C TYR A 630 17.55 -13.07 14.54
N THR A 631 17.51 -14.19 15.26
CA THR A 631 16.27 -14.79 15.78
C THR A 631 15.66 -14.04 16.97
N ASN A 632 16.32 -12.99 17.46
CA ASN A 632 15.95 -12.20 18.64
C ASN A 632 15.59 -10.74 18.33
N MET A 633 15.38 -10.39 17.04
CA MET A 633 14.93 -9.06 16.67
C MET A 633 13.44 -8.88 16.92
N GLU A 634 13.07 -7.72 17.44
CA GLU A 634 11.71 -7.32 17.74
C GLU A 634 11.50 -5.85 17.36
N PHE A 635 10.31 -5.54 16.84
CA PHE A 635 9.88 -4.14 16.74
C PHE A 635 9.74 -3.53 18.14
N LYS A 636 10.03 -2.24 18.25
CA LYS A 636 9.80 -1.49 19.49
C LYS A 636 8.29 -1.46 19.81
N PRO A 637 7.90 -1.41 21.09
CA PRO A 637 6.48 -1.25 21.45
C PRO A 637 5.83 0.04 20.91
N SER A 638 6.63 1.04 20.52
CA SER A 638 6.17 2.28 19.88
C SER A 638 5.90 2.14 18.38
N ALA A 639 6.39 1.08 17.75
CA ALA A 639 6.29 0.89 16.31
C ALA A 639 4.82 0.82 15.88
N ASN A 640 4.44 1.75 15.01
CA ASN A 640 3.12 1.76 14.37
C ASN A 640 3.25 1.13 13.00
N PHE A 641 2.24 0.36 12.58
CA PHE A 641 2.24 -0.34 11.30
C PHE A 641 1.15 0.19 10.39
N GLY A 642 1.45 0.28 9.10
CA GLY A 642 0.54 0.80 8.11
C GLY A 642 1.30 1.41 6.93
N ARG A 643 0.70 2.40 6.29
CA ARG A 643 1.18 3.00 5.04
C ARG A 643 1.31 4.52 5.11
N GLU A 644 0.96 5.12 6.25
CA GLU A 644 1.10 6.56 6.47
C GLU A 644 2.53 6.91 6.87
N VAL A 645 2.83 8.21 6.89
CA VAL A 645 4.12 8.70 7.39
C VAL A 645 4.29 8.27 8.85
N ASN A 646 5.52 7.90 9.21
CA ASN A 646 5.92 7.31 10.48
C ASN A 646 5.36 5.91 10.79
N GLN A 647 4.72 5.24 9.83
CA GLN A 647 4.31 3.85 9.98
C GLN A 647 5.25 2.89 9.25
N ILE A 648 5.46 1.72 9.85
CA ILE A 648 6.25 0.63 9.30
C ILE A 648 5.40 -0.20 8.35
N MET A 649 5.90 -0.38 7.12
CA MET A 649 5.33 -1.28 6.13
C MET A 649 6.27 -2.48 5.91
N PRO A 650 5.96 -3.66 6.46
CA PRO A 650 6.76 -4.87 6.26
C PRO A 650 6.76 -5.29 4.78
N LEU A 651 7.95 -5.50 4.23
CA LEU A 651 8.14 -6.05 2.89
C LEU A 651 8.36 -7.56 2.92
N PHE A 652 9.09 -8.02 3.93
CA PHE A 652 9.55 -9.39 4.03
C PHE A 652 9.33 -9.99 5.41
N SER A 653 9.18 -11.31 5.43
CA SER A 653 9.21 -12.12 6.64
C SER A 653 10.05 -13.37 6.44
N HIS A 654 10.28 -14.15 7.48
CA HIS A 654 11.06 -15.37 7.38
C HIS A 654 10.35 -16.62 7.93
N THR A 655 10.73 -17.80 7.43
CA THR A 655 10.14 -19.09 7.88
C THR A 655 10.87 -19.76 9.05
N VAL A 656 11.87 -19.12 9.66
CA VAL A 656 12.58 -19.69 10.82
C VAL A 656 11.65 -19.79 12.03
N PHE A 657 11.60 -20.97 12.65
CA PHE A 657 10.71 -21.27 13.78
C PHE A 657 11.25 -20.72 15.11
N GLY A 658 10.34 -20.27 15.99
CA GLY A 658 10.66 -19.92 17.38
C GLY A 658 11.21 -18.51 17.57
N THR A 659 11.18 -17.67 16.53
CA THR A 659 11.54 -16.25 16.60
C THR A 659 10.36 -15.41 17.14
N PRO A 660 10.61 -14.37 17.95
CA PRO A 660 9.55 -13.52 18.48
C PRO A 660 8.82 -12.73 17.40
N ASN A 661 9.55 -12.24 16.38
CA ASN A 661 8.98 -11.42 15.33
C ASN A 661 9.56 -11.73 13.93
N PRO A 662 8.90 -12.61 13.15
CA PRO A 662 9.38 -12.99 11.82
C PRO A 662 9.24 -11.89 10.77
N HIS A 663 8.53 -10.78 11.07
CA HIS A 663 8.32 -9.65 10.16
C HIS A 663 9.46 -8.63 10.17
N THR A 664 10.49 -8.88 10.97
CA THR A 664 11.68 -8.03 11.08
C THR A 664 12.72 -8.30 9.99
N SER A 665 12.40 -9.09 8.95
CA SER A 665 13.36 -9.39 7.88
C SER A 665 13.53 -8.27 6.86
N GLY A 666 12.55 -7.39 6.73
CA GLY A 666 12.67 -6.20 5.91
C GLY A 666 11.40 -5.38 5.86
N HIS A 667 11.54 -4.06 5.95
CA HIS A 667 10.43 -3.11 5.95
C HIS A 667 10.87 -1.76 5.40
N ILE A 668 9.87 -0.91 5.09
CA ILE A 668 10.10 0.49 4.75
C ILE A 668 9.30 1.40 5.67
N LYS A 669 9.68 2.68 5.70
CA LYS A 669 9.00 3.73 6.44
C LYS A 669 9.26 5.08 5.77
N TYR A 670 8.22 5.89 5.63
CA TYR A 670 8.38 7.33 5.42
C TYR A 670 8.53 7.98 6.79
N PHE A 671 9.49 8.88 6.96
CA PHE A 671 9.88 9.37 8.29
C PHE A 671 9.87 10.91 8.34
N ASP A 672 9.09 11.45 9.27
CA ASP A 672 8.93 12.87 9.60
C ASP A 672 8.59 12.97 11.09
N ASP A 673 9.61 12.98 11.94
CA ASP A 673 9.46 13.03 13.40
C ASP A 673 8.90 14.39 13.85
N ASN A 674 9.23 15.46 13.12
CA ASN A 674 8.91 16.82 13.50
C ASN A 674 7.50 17.29 13.04
N GLY A 675 6.90 16.59 12.07
CA GLY A 675 5.57 16.84 11.52
C GLY A 675 5.48 18.05 10.58
N ASP A 676 6.58 18.49 9.96
CA ASP A 676 6.61 19.65 9.06
C ASP A 676 6.19 19.31 7.62
N GLY A 677 5.94 18.03 7.33
CA GLY A 677 5.51 17.53 6.03
C GLY A 677 6.66 17.28 5.05
N VAL A 678 7.91 17.55 5.43
CA VAL A 678 9.10 17.04 4.75
C VAL A 678 9.42 15.69 5.37
N PHE A 679 9.51 14.65 4.54
CA PHE A 679 9.77 13.29 5.02
C PHE A 679 10.84 12.62 4.17
N GLY A 680 11.68 11.84 4.83
CA GLY A 680 12.64 10.95 4.19
C GLY A 680 12.10 9.53 4.03
N LYS A 681 12.84 8.71 3.30
CA LYS A 681 12.54 7.28 3.12
C LYS A 681 13.57 6.41 3.81
N LEU A 682 13.07 5.37 4.46
CA LEU A 682 13.86 4.34 5.12
C LEU A 682 13.60 2.98 4.49
N VAL A 683 14.67 2.23 4.24
CA VAL A 683 14.59 0.79 3.97
C VAL A 683 15.47 0.06 4.98
N PHE A 684 14.91 -1.00 5.55
CA PHE A 684 15.59 -1.93 6.44
C PHE A 684 15.61 -3.31 5.78
N LEU A 685 16.78 -3.96 5.73
CA LEU A 685 16.95 -5.33 5.26
C LEU A 685 17.81 -6.13 6.24
N GLN A 686 17.23 -7.15 6.86
CA GLN A 686 17.96 -8.00 7.82
C GLN A 686 19.01 -8.89 7.16
N PRO A 687 18.73 -9.64 6.07
CA PRO A 687 19.76 -10.51 5.48
C PRO A 687 20.92 -9.66 4.94
N GLY A 688 22.07 -10.27 4.71
CA GLY A 688 23.25 -9.60 4.17
C GLY A 688 24.58 -9.95 4.82
N GLU A 689 24.68 -11.03 5.61
CA GLU A 689 25.98 -11.45 6.17
C GLU A 689 26.85 -12.11 5.11
N ARG A 690 26.27 -12.96 4.25
CA ARG A 690 27.05 -13.72 3.26
C ARG A 690 27.37 -12.94 1.98
N GLN A 691 28.58 -13.13 1.46
CA GLN A 691 29.03 -12.52 0.20
C GLN A 691 28.18 -12.90 -1.01
N GLU A 692 27.65 -14.13 -1.04
CA GLU A 692 26.82 -14.63 -2.15
C GLU A 692 25.47 -13.92 -2.30
N ASN A 693 25.07 -13.14 -1.28
CA ASN A 693 23.89 -12.30 -1.34
C ASN A 693 24.12 -11.01 -2.15
N TYR A 694 25.38 -10.64 -2.42
CA TYR A 694 25.78 -9.43 -3.14
C TYR A 694 26.20 -9.73 -4.58
N VAL A 695 25.30 -10.36 -5.34
CA VAL A 695 25.52 -10.69 -6.75
C VAL A 695 24.41 -10.05 -7.60
N ALA A 696 24.76 -9.25 -8.61
CA ALA A 696 23.80 -8.52 -9.45
C ALA A 696 22.83 -9.45 -10.23
N GLY A 697 23.21 -10.71 -10.46
CA GLY A 697 22.35 -11.75 -11.04
C GLY A 697 21.55 -12.58 -10.03
N GLY A 698 21.64 -12.28 -8.73
CA GLY A 698 20.93 -12.98 -7.67
C GLY A 698 19.68 -12.23 -7.20
N ASN A 699 18.65 -12.96 -6.75
CA ASN A 699 17.41 -12.37 -6.26
C ASN A 699 17.64 -11.36 -5.11
N TYR A 700 18.52 -11.68 -4.15
CA TYR A 700 18.76 -10.80 -3.01
C TYR A 700 19.59 -9.55 -3.38
N GLY A 701 20.60 -9.72 -4.25
CA GLY A 701 21.33 -8.58 -4.82
C GLY A 701 20.40 -7.63 -5.57
N GLN A 702 19.43 -8.17 -6.32
CA GLN A 702 18.40 -7.36 -6.98
C GLN A 702 17.51 -6.61 -5.96
N ILE A 703 17.13 -7.23 -4.83
CA ILE A 703 16.39 -6.54 -3.76
C ILE A 703 17.16 -5.30 -3.26
N ILE A 704 18.47 -5.43 -3.01
CA ILE A 704 19.31 -4.31 -2.56
C ILE A 704 19.36 -3.22 -3.64
N ARG A 705 19.61 -3.58 -4.91
CA ARG A 705 19.61 -2.63 -6.03
C ARG A 705 18.28 -1.89 -6.17
N ASN A 706 17.16 -2.62 -6.05
CA ASN A 706 15.82 -2.02 -6.08
C ASN A 706 15.58 -1.07 -4.90
N ALA A 707 16.08 -1.41 -3.70
CA ALA A 707 15.97 -0.54 -2.53
C ALA A 707 16.68 0.81 -2.75
N VAL A 708 17.88 0.78 -3.33
CA VAL A 708 18.63 2.01 -3.67
C VAL A 708 17.87 2.87 -4.68
N VAL A 709 17.32 2.27 -5.75
CA VAL A 709 16.52 3.01 -6.74
C VAL A 709 15.26 3.60 -6.10
N TRP A 710 14.52 2.82 -5.32
CA TRP A 710 13.27 3.28 -4.69
C TRP A 710 13.52 4.45 -3.71
N LEU A 711 14.60 4.37 -2.94
CA LEU A 711 15.05 5.45 -2.08
C LEU A 711 15.41 6.71 -2.89
N GLY A 712 16.11 6.54 -4.02
CA GLY A 712 16.53 7.65 -4.88
C GLY A 712 15.42 8.33 -5.70
N LEU A 713 14.18 7.81 -5.70
CA LEU A 713 13.07 8.45 -6.41
C LEU A 713 12.77 9.83 -5.82
N LYS A 714 12.61 10.81 -6.70
CA LYS A 714 12.28 12.19 -6.33
C LYS A 714 10.77 12.33 -6.35
N GLU A 715 10.19 12.65 -5.20
CA GLU A 715 8.75 12.94 -5.06
C GLU A 715 8.41 14.38 -5.44
#